data_AF-A0A9X0AWK1-F1
#
_entry.id   AF-A0A9X0AWK1-F1
#
_cell.length_a   1.000
_cell.length_b   1.000
_cell.length_c   1.000
_cell.angle_alpha   90.00
_cell.angle_beta   90.00
_cell.angle_gamma   90.00
#
_symmetry.space_group_name_H-M   'P 1'
#
loop_
_entity.id
_entity.type
_entity.pdbx_description
1 polymer ?
#
loop_
_entity_poly.entity_id
_entity_poly.type
_entity_poly.pdbx_seq_one_letter_code
_entity_poly.pdbx_strand_id
1 'polypeptide(L)'
;MEALSPRDVNTNIRTKPMAQKAPPPTKLAREKDHPPPPPSEVPEPPCSDRKNGSIYKTGRCLGKGGFAICYEGQLKGTRKKYALKIVKSHMSQKKMEQKFQTELQIHSKMNHPNIVRFHRAFSYDQCTYIAMELCPNASLMDMVKKRKYLTEPEVRFYTVQIAGAIKYMHARGIIHRDLKMGNIFLDKDMNVKIGDFGLAALLMSNKDMAACRRTTLCGTPNYIAPEILSKNNGGHDHAVDIWSLGIIIFAMLTGKPPFQSATADEIYRRAKEREYTWPQHFVAANMISPEIQDLVSIMLQDAEERPHPDVIVQHPFFTCGWMPQVEEMSADLLEDPPRPDQFPSVVIKPGRPNPYARSLKKLCIKCEVGPWTPKKQYTSLYKECALEEKAGLTPHVPLAEDIVYRPYAEWIREQNEQNIEEKAAIEPEVSSTVVESLIADIAESTLAPLAKKPVSQRTVSQRAVSQSFAAQQRVKDQPSNTASMRGVLPRRPNQREAKLRETPSNTITEIKPRGILKTKAIPSVPQISSEAEGRLAADLVDELKKADEERKSQELKKQQSTKNVVSLFSPQEKLEWLPGSKPDHILEGLQRLQVELDRALNSRSIAATPKSRPATPAIVVKWVDYTNKYGLGYILSNGSVGCVFRETPAGSPESEDNVIAPSCIVIRDGERHLANRTNKSYVNRHQIIPISGPNVEFYESKGERGMLRGSVPAKTYRVAESTEGRPGRLPLGVDAFDNRKREKICLWKKFGNYMFAYGRDAEYPHESWTAGQNPEATVNGTVITFYQRWGDVGCWGFSDGHFQFNFPDHTKVVLSADGFWCDFYHLSFECARELTEKGTLPSTALDERQHLSYPLQTLLNFIAKPTRAAKPTIRKRPEIDPMIQGLPQANDFRRKVEFIRCAVKEWVHNGGLGISDMEPKTRLRWMGYREIYDDKKLKHVWTTVGGRNGDQRRVAWYDPRKPQEVIFDAEVNGLMVE
;
A
#
# COMPACT_ATOMS: atom_id res chain seq x y z
N MET A 1 22.15 11.29 37.47
CA MET A 1 21.38 12.05 36.45
C MET A 1 21.65 11.63 35.01
N GLU A 2 22.46 10.59 34.73
CA GLU A 2 22.64 10.08 33.35
C GLU A 2 21.36 9.58 32.66
N ALA A 3 20.32 9.24 33.44
CA ALA A 3 19.07 8.60 33.01
C ALA A 3 18.39 9.18 31.76
N LEU A 4 18.52 10.49 31.53
CA LEU A 4 17.90 11.19 30.40
C LEU A 4 18.79 11.21 29.14
N SER A 5 20.08 10.86 29.25
CA SER A 5 21.04 10.98 28.14
C SER A 5 20.80 9.94 27.04
N PRO A 6 20.96 10.27 25.74
CA PRO A 6 20.71 9.30 24.67
C PRO A 6 21.81 8.24 24.65
N ARG A 7 21.47 7.00 24.98
CA ARG A 7 22.33 5.82 24.81
C ARG A 7 21.82 5.01 23.62
N ASP A 8 22.59 5.00 22.53
CA ASP A 8 22.28 4.31 21.28
C ASP A 8 22.22 2.79 21.47
N VAL A 9 21.17 2.11 20.98
CA VAL A 9 21.05 0.63 21.09
C VAL A 9 22.13 -0.14 20.30
N ASN A 10 22.80 0.52 19.35
CA ASN A 10 23.80 -0.10 18.48
C ASN A 10 25.22 -0.16 19.09
N THR A 11 25.43 0.29 20.32
CA THR A 11 26.72 0.10 21.02
C THR A 11 26.78 -1.30 21.63
N ASN A 12 27.53 -2.22 21.01
CA ASN A 12 27.70 -3.60 21.48
C ASN A 12 28.23 -3.68 22.93
N ILE A 13 27.35 -3.89 23.91
CA ILE A 13 27.71 -4.18 25.30
C ILE A 13 28.16 -5.65 25.38
N ARG A 14 29.45 -5.89 25.15
CA ARG A 14 30.05 -7.23 25.29
C ARG A 14 30.48 -7.44 26.74
N THR A 15 29.59 -7.98 27.57
CA THR A 15 29.93 -8.44 28.92
C THR A 15 31.01 -9.53 28.86
N LYS A 16 32.04 -9.40 29.71
CA LYS A 16 32.97 -10.49 30.03
C LYS A 16 32.62 -11.01 31.44
N PRO A 17 32.60 -12.33 31.68
CA PRO A 17 32.57 -12.85 33.04
C PRO A 17 33.87 -12.49 33.78
N MET A 18 33.79 -12.40 35.12
CA MET A 18 34.94 -12.06 35.96
C MET A 18 35.96 -13.21 36.02
N ALA A 19 37.19 -12.92 35.62
CA ALA A 19 38.39 -13.69 35.96
C ALA A 19 39.54 -12.70 36.17
N GLN A 20 40.38 -12.92 37.17
CA GLN A 20 41.43 -12.00 37.58
C GLN A 20 42.73 -12.21 36.78
N LYS A 21 43.25 -11.16 36.10
CA LYS A 21 44.65 -10.66 36.17
C LYS A 21 45.01 -9.70 35.02
N ALA A 22 46.11 -8.97 35.25
CA ALA A 22 46.83 -8.04 34.38
C ALA A 22 46.11 -6.72 33.99
N PRO A 23 46.82 -5.56 34.03
CA PRO A 23 46.27 -4.29 33.59
C PRO A 23 46.21 -4.22 32.04
N PRO A 24 45.11 -3.74 31.44
CA PRO A 24 45.03 -3.55 29.99
C PRO A 24 45.75 -2.27 29.55
N PRO A 25 46.29 -2.20 28.32
CA PRO A 25 46.80 -0.95 27.76
C PRO A 25 45.69 0.08 27.56
N THR A 26 46.06 1.36 27.60
CA THR A 26 45.17 2.51 27.44
C THR A 26 44.45 2.50 26.09
N LYS A 27 43.22 2.00 26.07
CA LYS A 27 42.34 2.12 24.92
C LYS A 27 41.85 3.56 24.81
N LEU A 28 42.44 4.29 23.86
CA LEU A 28 41.81 5.47 23.28
C LEU A 28 40.37 5.12 22.89
N ALA A 29 39.42 5.93 23.34
CA ALA A 29 38.04 5.79 22.91
C ALA A 29 37.97 6.04 21.41
N ARG A 30 37.19 5.23 20.68
CA ARG A 30 36.78 5.61 19.32
C ARG A 30 35.84 6.81 19.45
N GLU A 31 36.35 8.01 19.20
CA GLU A 31 35.50 9.18 19.03
C GLU A 31 34.49 8.92 17.91
N LYS A 32 33.28 9.47 18.06
CA LYS A 32 32.29 9.46 16.98
C LYS A 32 32.80 10.37 15.88
N ASP A 33 32.78 9.90 14.63
CA ASP A 33 33.38 10.57 13.47
C ASP A 33 32.54 11.77 13.01
N HIS A 34 32.57 12.84 13.80
CA HIS A 34 31.88 14.10 13.51
C HIS A 34 32.57 14.88 12.37
N PRO A 35 31.84 15.73 11.62
CA PRO A 35 32.46 16.72 10.74
C PRO A 35 33.32 17.73 11.54
N PRO A 36 34.27 18.41 10.88
CA PRO A 36 35.05 19.49 11.52
C PRO A 36 34.15 20.67 11.94
N PRO A 37 34.64 21.56 12.82
CA PRO A 37 33.99 22.84 13.06
C PRO A 37 33.89 23.64 11.73
N PRO A 38 32.72 24.24 11.42
CA PRO A 38 32.57 25.10 10.25
C PRO A 38 33.44 26.37 10.34
N PRO A 39 33.80 26.97 9.20
CA PRO A 39 34.40 28.29 9.17
C PRO A 39 33.43 29.40 9.62
N SER A 40 34.00 30.58 9.89
CA SER A 40 33.29 31.77 10.38
C SER A 40 32.28 32.34 9.38
N GLU A 41 32.51 32.16 8.08
CA GLU A 41 31.55 32.42 7.01
C GLU A 41 31.43 31.17 6.13
N VAL A 42 30.21 30.68 5.95
CA VAL A 42 29.85 29.53 5.10
C VAL A 42 29.02 30.05 3.92
N PRO A 43 29.49 29.94 2.67
CA PRO A 43 28.70 30.33 1.50
C PRO A 43 27.62 29.29 1.19
N GLU A 44 26.47 29.78 0.71
CA GLU A 44 25.39 29.04 0.07
C GLU A 44 25.46 29.35 -1.44
N PRO A 45 25.46 28.33 -2.33
CA PRO A 45 25.56 28.56 -3.76
C PRO A 45 24.34 29.30 -4.34
N PRO A 46 24.44 29.88 -5.55
CA PRO A 46 23.32 30.53 -6.23
C PRO A 46 22.10 29.63 -6.41
N CYS A 47 20.90 30.23 -6.29
CA CYS A 47 19.62 29.56 -6.55
C CYS A 47 18.60 30.57 -7.09
N SER A 48 17.42 30.12 -7.51
CA SER A 48 16.37 30.99 -8.10
C SER A 48 15.96 32.14 -7.16
N ASP A 49 15.76 31.87 -5.87
CA ASP A 49 15.45 32.91 -4.88
C ASP A 49 16.65 33.80 -4.51
N ARG A 50 17.89 33.38 -4.85
CA ARG A 50 19.14 34.12 -4.54
C ARG A 50 20.18 33.95 -5.65
N LYS A 51 20.03 34.73 -6.72
CA LYS A 51 20.88 34.69 -7.93
C LYS A 51 22.38 34.89 -7.68
N ASN A 52 22.76 35.52 -6.56
CA ASN A 52 24.15 35.76 -6.16
C ASN A 52 24.61 34.85 -5.00
N GLY A 53 23.87 33.78 -4.70
CA GLY A 53 24.10 32.92 -3.54
C GLY A 53 23.82 33.63 -2.22
N SER A 54 24.47 33.18 -1.15
CA SER A 54 24.38 33.79 0.19
C SER A 54 25.57 33.42 1.07
N ILE A 55 25.67 34.03 2.24
CA ILE A 55 26.69 33.68 3.25
C ILE A 55 26.01 33.60 4.62
N TYR A 56 26.23 32.50 5.32
CA TYR A 56 25.90 32.36 6.73
C TYR A 56 27.14 32.67 7.58
N LYS A 57 27.03 33.66 8.47
CA LYS A 57 28.01 33.87 9.54
C LYS A 57 27.77 32.85 10.63
N THR A 58 28.76 32.01 10.92
CA THR A 58 28.67 31.01 11.97
C THR A 58 28.89 31.63 13.35
N GLY A 59 27.98 31.33 14.28
CA GLY A 59 28.06 31.70 15.68
C GLY A 59 28.50 30.53 16.58
N ARG A 60 27.91 30.44 17.75
CA ARG A 60 28.21 29.40 18.74
C ARG A 60 27.76 28.00 18.30
N CYS A 61 28.46 26.97 18.79
CA CYS A 61 27.99 25.60 18.73
C CYS A 61 26.73 25.43 19.60
N LEU A 62 25.70 24.77 19.07
CA LEU A 62 24.44 24.44 19.74
C LEU A 62 24.47 23.01 20.31
N GLY A 63 25.21 22.09 19.69
CA GLY A 63 25.38 20.73 20.19
C GLY A 63 25.97 19.74 19.18
N LYS A 64 26.34 18.55 19.65
CA LYS A 64 26.74 17.39 18.82
C LYS A 64 25.71 16.28 18.99
N GLY A 65 25.29 15.62 17.90
CA GLY A 65 24.23 14.60 17.95
C GLY A 65 24.37 13.58 16.81
N GLY A 66 24.40 12.30 17.15
CA GLY A 66 24.60 11.23 16.17
C GLY A 66 25.93 11.36 15.42
N PHE A 67 25.84 11.62 14.11
CA PHE A 67 26.95 11.92 13.19
C PHE A 67 27.01 13.41 12.80
N ALA A 68 26.15 14.25 13.38
CA ALA A 68 26.02 15.67 13.07
C ALA A 68 26.58 16.59 14.17
N ILE A 69 26.82 17.85 13.81
CA ILE A 69 27.06 18.96 14.72
C ILE A 69 26.15 20.13 14.33
N CYS A 70 25.63 20.86 15.32
CA CYS A 70 24.70 21.98 15.10
C CYS A 70 25.34 23.29 15.55
N TYR A 71 25.25 24.33 14.73
CA TYR A 71 25.73 25.68 15.03
C TYR A 71 24.62 26.73 14.84
N GLU A 72 24.74 27.85 15.53
CA GLU A 72 23.97 29.06 15.24
C GLU A 72 24.50 29.68 13.93
N GLY A 73 23.64 30.08 13.01
CA GLY A 73 24.03 30.74 11.75
C GLY A 73 23.19 31.98 11.47
N GLN A 74 23.81 33.11 11.16
CA GLN A 74 23.12 34.34 10.77
C GLN A 74 23.34 34.63 9.28
N LEU A 75 22.26 34.78 8.52
CA LEU A 75 22.33 35.11 7.09
C LEU A 75 22.84 36.56 6.91
N LYS A 76 24.01 36.72 6.28
CA LYS A 76 24.72 37.98 6.04
C LYS A 76 23.82 38.97 5.28
N GLY A 77 23.88 40.25 5.67
CA GLY A 77 22.94 41.28 5.20
C GLY A 77 21.58 41.28 5.92
N THR A 78 21.26 40.27 6.73
CA THR A 78 19.98 40.19 7.46
C THR A 78 20.17 40.03 8.98
N ARG A 79 19.09 40.17 9.73
CA ARG A 79 19.00 39.76 11.15
C ARG A 79 18.42 38.35 11.34
N LYS A 80 18.19 37.59 10.27
CA LYS A 80 17.61 36.23 10.35
C LYS A 80 18.66 35.23 10.84
N LYS A 81 18.31 34.48 11.88
CA LYS A 81 19.12 33.41 12.49
C LYS A 81 18.51 32.05 12.22
N TYR A 82 19.37 31.05 12.12
CA TYR A 82 19.08 29.67 11.78
C TYR A 82 19.89 28.73 12.67
N ALA A 83 19.42 27.49 12.83
CA ALA A 83 20.29 26.40 13.21
C ALA A 83 20.86 25.77 11.93
N LEU A 84 22.18 25.58 11.89
CA LEU A 84 22.90 24.89 10.83
C LEU A 84 23.25 23.49 11.34
N LYS A 85 22.53 22.44 10.90
CA LYS A 85 22.91 21.03 11.16
C LYS A 85 23.89 20.62 10.06
N ILE A 86 25.10 20.25 10.48
CA ILE A 86 26.25 19.97 9.60
C ILE A 86 26.58 18.49 9.71
N VAL A 87 26.78 17.84 8.55
CA VAL A 87 27.01 16.41 8.39
C VAL A 87 28.08 16.22 7.30
N LYS A 88 28.97 15.22 7.39
CA LYS A 88 29.91 14.92 6.30
C LYS A 88 29.14 14.47 5.04
N SER A 89 29.41 15.08 3.89
CA SER A 89 28.73 14.78 2.63
C SER A 89 29.02 13.35 2.15
N HIS A 90 30.26 12.87 2.37
CA HIS A 90 30.62 11.47 2.13
C HIS A 90 30.50 10.66 3.42
N MET A 91 29.71 9.59 3.39
CA MET A 91 29.51 8.67 4.53
C MET A 91 30.11 7.31 4.22
N SER A 92 30.91 6.77 5.16
CA SER A 92 31.54 5.45 5.02
C SER A 92 30.57 4.26 5.07
N GLN A 93 29.27 4.50 5.23
CA GLN A 93 28.22 3.48 5.26
C GLN A 93 27.00 3.93 4.46
N LYS A 94 26.70 3.23 3.37
CA LYS A 94 25.50 3.45 2.52
C LYS A 94 24.17 3.41 3.29
N LYS A 95 24.11 2.68 4.42
CA LYS A 95 22.95 2.65 5.34
C LYS A 95 22.79 3.92 6.19
N MET A 96 23.82 4.77 6.30
CA MET A 96 23.76 6.06 6.98
C MET A 96 23.38 7.17 5.99
N GLU A 97 23.98 7.14 4.81
CA GLU A 97 23.65 7.94 3.62
C GLU A 97 22.15 7.87 3.30
N GLN A 98 21.59 6.66 3.17
CA GLN A 98 20.16 6.43 2.97
C GLN A 98 19.27 6.99 4.08
N LYS A 99 19.72 6.96 5.36
CA LYS A 99 18.96 7.57 6.47
C LYS A 99 18.97 9.09 6.39
N PHE A 100 20.10 9.69 6.04
CA PHE A 100 20.23 11.14 5.90
C PHE A 100 19.43 11.66 4.69
N GLN A 101 19.44 10.93 3.56
CA GLN A 101 18.56 11.20 2.42
C GLN A 101 17.07 11.10 2.81
N THR A 102 16.70 10.10 3.59
CA THR A 102 15.33 9.93 4.13
C THR A 102 14.95 11.07 5.08
N GLU A 103 15.85 11.48 5.99
CA GLU A 103 15.66 12.63 6.88
C GLU A 103 15.39 13.90 6.05
N LEU A 104 16.22 14.14 5.03
CA LEU A 104 16.15 15.31 4.16
C LEU A 104 14.84 15.36 3.36
N GLN A 105 14.40 14.24 2.76
CA GLN A 105 13.13 14.17 2.04
C GLN A 105 11.90 14.31 2.94
N ILE A 106 11.92 13.79 4.18
CA ILE A 106 10.80 13.91 5.13
C ILE A 106 10.75 15.33 5.70
N HIS A 107 11.86 15.86 6.21
CA HIS A 107 11.89 17.13 6.95
C HIS A 107 11.60 18.34 6.04
N SER A 108 12.11 18.34 4.80
CA SER A 108 11.82 19.38 3.80
C SER A 108 10.34 19.51 3.40
N LYS A 109 9.54 18.48 3.68
CA LYS A 109 8.09 18.42 3.42
C LYS A 109 7.26 18.47 4.71
N MET A 110 7.85 18.84 5.86
CA MET A 110 7.11 19.16 7.08
C MET A 110 6.81 20.66 7.17
N ASN A 111 5.53 21.01 7.37
CA ASN A 111 5.09 22.37 7.64
C ASN A 111 3.91 22.37 8.62
N HIS A 112 4.22 22.41 9.92
CA HIS A 112 3.27 22.49 11.03
C HIS A 112 3.87 23.39 12.11
N PRO A 113 3.07 24.22 12.82
CA PRO A 113 3.60 25.16 13.81
C PRO A 113 4.47 24.53 14.91
N ASN A 114 4.22 23.26 15.26
CA ASN A 114 4.94 22.53 16.30
C ASN A 114 6.00 21.54 15.76
N ILE A 115 6.46 21.73 14.53
CA ILE A 115 7.62 21.04 13.95
C ILE A 115 8.67 22.09 13.59
N VAL A 116 9.96 21.80 13.83
CA VAL A 116 11.09 22.65 13.42
C VAL A 116 11.02 22.87 11.90
N ARG A 117 10.86 24.11 11.41
CA ARG A 117 10.81 24.34 9.96
C ARG A 117 12.17 24.10 9.29
N PHE A 118 12.18 23.28 8.24
CA PHE A 118 13.29 23.17 7.28
C PHE A 118 13.27 24.37 6.32
N HIS A 119 14.45 24.95 6.00
CA HIS A 119 14.55 26.06 5.05
C HIS A 119 15.32 25.72 3.77
N ARG A 120 16.46 25.02 3.86
CA ARG A 120 17.26 24.53 2.72
C ARG A 120 18.42 23.65 3.15
N ALA A 121 18.97 22.89 2.22
CA ALA A 121 20.23 22.19 2.38
C ALA A 121 21.15 22.40 1.16
N PHE A 122 22.47 22.42 1.39
CA PHE A 122 23.49 22.59 0.35
C PHE A 122 24.81 21.93 0.80
N SER A 123 25.69 21.62 -0.15
CA SER A 123 27.07 21.16 0.14
C SER A 123 28.04 22.35 0.21
N TYR A 124 29.01 22.27 1.13
CA TYR A 124 30.17 23.15 1.21
C TYR A 124 31.30 22.44 1.98
N ASP A 125 32.54 22.54 1.52
CA ASP A 125 33.76 21.99 2.18
C ASP A 125 33.58 20.55 2.70
N GLN A 126 33.24 19.64 1.77
CA GLN A 126 32.95 18.22 2.01
C GLN A 126 31.84 17.92 3.05
N CYS A 127 31.07 18.93 3.46
CA CYS A 127 29.98 18.83 4.43
C CYS A 127 28.64 19.30 3.84
N THR A 128 27.56 18.59 4.19
CA THR A 128 26.20 19.02 3.88
C THR A 128 25.68 19.85 5.05
N TYR A 129 25.28 21.07 4.75
CA TYR A 129 24.68 22.02 5.68
C TYR A 129 23.16 22.00 5.49
N ILE A 130 22.41 21.81 6.58
CA ILE A 130 20.95 21.98 6.62
C ILE A 130 20.63 23.22 7.45
N ALA A 131 20.06 24.23 6.81
CA ALA A 131 19.53 25.42 7.47
C ALA A 131 18.07 25.17 7.90
N MET A 132 17.82 25.28 9.21
CA MET A 132 16.51 25.07 9.83
C MET A 132 16.19 26.14 10.88
N GLU A 133 14.95 26.17 11.35
CA GLU A 133 14.43 27.07 12.37
C GLU A 133 15.27 27.01 13.65
N LEU A 134 15.79 28.16 14.11
CA LEU A 134 16.53 28.25 15.36
C LEU A 134 15.57 28.25 16.56
N CYS A 135 15.66 27.22 17.38
CA CYS A 135 14.97 27.13 18.67
C CYS A 135 15.94 27.62 19.77
N PRO A 136 15.84 28.89 20.25
CA PRO A 136 16.85 29.47 21.14
C PRO A 136 16.79 28.91 22.57
N ASN A 137 15.64 28.37 22.97
CA ASN A 137 15.34 27.95 24.33
C ASN A 137 15.67 26.46 24.58
N ALA A 138 16.63 25.92 23.81
CA ALA A 138 17.15 24.56 23.89
C ALA A 138 16.07 23.46 23.73
N SER A 139 16.25 22.31 24.39
CA SER A 139 15.28 21.22 24.39
C SER A 139 14.50 21.12 25.71
N LEU A 140 13.29 20.54 25.62
CA LEU A 140 12.46 20.19 26.78
C LEU A 140 13.22 19.30 27.78
N MET A 141 14.13 18.46 27.28
CA MET A 141 15.04 17.66 28.11
C MET A 141 16.06 18.49 28.89
N ASP A 142 16.51 19.64 28.37
CA ASP A 142 17.44 20.52 29.08
C ASP A 142 16.71 21.35 30.16
N MET A 143 15.49 21.80 29.86
CA MET A 143 14.57 22.37 30.84
C MET A 143 14.30 21.40 32.01
N VAL A 144 13.96 20.13 31.72
CA VAL A 144 13.73 19.09 32.74
C VAL A 144 15.03 18.71 33.48
N LYS A 145 16.20 18.67 32.83
CA LYS A 145 17.50 18.46 33.53
C LYS A 145 17.76 19.55 34.56
N LYS A 146 17.45 20.81 34.26
CA LYS A 146 17.60 21.95 35.16
C LYS A 146 16.62 21.84 36.32
N ARG A 147 15.32 22.03 36.03
CA ARG A 147 14.21 22.14 36.99
C ARG A 147 13.79 20.84 37.68
N LYS A 148 14.28 19.69 37.22
CA LYS A 148 13.91 18.32 37.64
C LYS A 148 12.48 17.90 37.28
N TYR A 149 11.52 18.82 37.28
CA TYR A 149 10.14 18.58 36.88
C TYR A 149 9.46 19.84 36.33
N LEU A 150 8.35 19.63 35.63
CA LEU A 150 7.42 20.64 35.14
C LEU A 150 6.08 20.51 35.86
N THR A 151 5.40 21.62 36.06
CA THR A 151 4.07 21.67 36.71
C THR A 151 2.98 21.24 35.73
N GLU A 152 1.83 20.78 36.23
CA GLU A 152 0.75 20.32 35.35
C GLU A 152 0.26 21.34 34.29
N PRO A 153 0.13 22.66 34.57
CA PRO A 153 -0.26 23.63 33.55
C PRO A 153 0.72 23.68 32.37
N GLU A 154 2.02 23.60 32.62
CA GLU A 154 3.06 23.51 31.59
C GLU A 154 2.95 22.20 30.81
N VAL A 155 2.74 21.08 31.52
CA VAL A 155 2.54 19.77 30.91
C VAL A 155 1.27 19.73 30.03
N ARG A 156 0.17 20.38 30.42
CA ARG A 156 -1.01 20.59 29.57
C ARG A 156 -0.63 21.34 28.29
N PHE A 157 0.02 22.50 28.44
CA PHE A 157 0.42 23.38 27.33
C PHE A 157 1.33 22.66 26.31
N TYR A 158 2.35 21.93 26.78
CA TYR A 158 3.25 21.18 25.91
C TYR A 158 2.58 19.94 25.30
N THR A 159 1.73 19.22 26.03
CA THR A 159 1.09 17.99 25.52
C THR A 159 0.16 18.27 24.34
N VAL A 160 -0.64 19.34 24.38
CA VAL A 160 -1.52 19.71 23.24
C VAL A 160 -0.70 19.97 21.96
N GLN A 161 0.46 20.63 22.10
CA GLN A 161 1.36 20.92 20.98
C GLN A 161 2.02 19.66 20.41
N ILE A 162 2.54 18.77 21.27
CA ILE A 162 3.14 17.50 20.85
C ILE A 162 2.07 16.62 20.16
N ALA A 163 0.87 16.53 20.73
CA ALA A 163 -0.26 15.80 20.14
C ALA A 163 -0.65 16.34 18.75
N GLY A 164 -0.61 17.66 18.55
CA GLY A 164 -0.83 18.30 17.24
C GLY A 164 0.21 17.93 16.19
N ALA A 165 1.50 18.02 16.54
CA ALA A 165 2.57 17.61 15.64
C ALA A 165 2.52 16.10 15.31
N ILE A 166 2.20 15.25 16.29
CA ILE A 166 1.98 13.80 16.07
C ILE A 166 0.83 13.57 15.09
N LYS A 167 -0.34 14.20 15.31
CA LYS A 167 -1.50 14.12 14.41
C LYS A 167 -1.13 14.52 12.97
N TYR A 168 -0.39 15.61 12.81
CA TYR A 168 0.06 16.10 11.51
C TYR A 168 0.99 15.10 10.79
N MET A 169 1.98 14.56 11.49
CA MET A 169 2.87 13.52 10.95
C MET A 169 2.08 12.28 10.52
N HIS A 170 1.23 11.76 11.41
CA HIS A 170 0.39 10.58 11.17
C HIS A 170 -0.56 10.78 9.99
N ALA A 171 -1.19 11.96 9.87
CA ALA A 171 -2.08 12.27 8.76
C ALA A 171 -1.36 12.40 7.40
N ARG A 172 -0.06 12.72 7.39
CA ARG A 172 0.80 12.70 6.18
C ARG A 172 1.44 11.33 5.91
N GLY A 173 1.21 10.35 6.78
CA GLY A 173 1.79 9.01 6.69
C GLY A 173 3.25 8.93 7.18
N ILE A 174 3.63 9.75 8.17
CA ILE A 174 4.95 9.71 8.81
C ILE A 174 4.80 9.21 10.25
N ILE A 175 5.64 8.26 10.65
CA ILE A 175 5.84 7.88 12.06
C ILE A 175 7.25 8.34 12.47
N HIS A 176 7.39 8.96 13.63
CA HIS A 176 8.68 9.54 14.07
C HIS A 176 9.62 8.48 14.68
N ARG A 177 9.09 7.59 15.54
CA ARG A 177 9.79 6.43 16.15
C ARG A 177 10.94 6.73 17.11
N ASP A 178 11.32 7.99 17.33
CA ASP A 178 12.30 8.37 18.36
C ASP A 178 11.91 9.68 19.06
N LEU A 179 10.62 9.84 19.33
CA LEU A 179 10.09 10.95 20.12
C LEU A 179 10.61 10.85 21.56
N LYS A 180 11.39 11.85 21.94
CA LYS A 180 12.00 12.01 23.26
C LYS A 180 12.16 13.49 23.55
N MET A 181 12.26 13.85 24.83
CA MET A 181 12.35 15.26 25.24
C MET A 181 13.58 16.01 24.66
N GLY A 182 14.63 15.29 24.22
CA GLY A 182 15.81 15.86 23.55
C GLY A 182 15.62 16.20 22.07
N ASN A 183 14.58 15.66 21.42
CA ASN A 183 14.19 15.98 20.03
C ASN A 183 12.95 16.91 19.98
N ILE A 184 12.58 17.46 21.14
CA ILE A 184 11.48 18.40 21.34
C ILE A 184 12.12 19.70 21.80
N PHE A 185 12.25 20.65 20.88
CA PHE A 185 12.89 21.94 21.09
C PHE A 185 11.87 23.01 21.51
N LEU A 186 12.35 24.11 22.09
CA LEU A 186 11.53 25.24 22.51
C LEU A 186 11.87 26.48 21.66
N ASP A 187 10.87 27.05 21.00
CA ASP A 187 11.03 28.31 20.27
C ASP A 187 11.10 29.53 21.20
N LYS A 188 11.32 30.71 20.62
CA LYS A 188 11.47 31.98 21.36
C LYS A 188 10.27 32.33 22.25
N ASP A 189 9.08 31.82 21.92
CA ASP A 189 7.82 32.06 22.63
C ASP A 189 7.38 30.79 23.38
N MET A 190 8.35 29.95 23.77
CA MET A 190 8.22 28.68 24.50
C MET A 190 7.27 27.65 23.86
N ASN A 191 7.04 27.70 22.55
CA ASN A 191 6.26 26.67 21.87
C ASN A 191 7.15 25.46 21.56
N VAL A 192 6.55 24.27 21.59
CA VAL A 192 7.20 23.01 21.23
C VAL A 192 7.47 22.97 19.73
N LYS A 193 8.67 22.50 19.38
CA LYS A 193 9.13 22.23 18.01
C LYS A 193 9.75 20.84 17.93
N ILE A 194 9.05 19.87 17.35
CA ILE A 194 9.61 18.51 17.11
C ILE A 194 10.62 18.56 15.96
N GLY A 195 11.77 17.91 16.13
CA GLY A 195 12.81 17.79 15.10
C GLY A 195 13.50 16.43 15.06
N ASP A 196 14.61 16.37 14.33
CA ASP A 196 15.46 15.18 14.12
C ASP A 196 14.70 13.96 13.57
N PHE A 197 14.43 13.98 12.26
CA PHE A 197 13.72 12.93 11.53
C PHE A 197 14.64 11.75 11.10
N GLY A 198 15.86 11.66 11.65
CA GLY A 198 16.87 10.65 11.27
C GLY A 198 16.48 9.18 11.54
N LEU A 199 15.42 8.94 12.31
CA LEU A 199 14.79 7.63 12.51
C LEU A 199 13.31 7.58 12.08
N ALA A 200 12.80 8.62 11.40
CA ALA A 200 11.42 8.65 10.92
C ALA A 200 11.14 7.54 9.88
N ALA A 201 9.86 7.33 9.59
CA ALA A 201 9.37 6.28 8.71
C ALA A 201 8.23 6.80 7.82
N LEU A 202 8.48 6.83 6.52
CA LEU A 202 7.43 7.05 5.52
C LEU A 202 6.57 5.79 5.35
N LEU A 203 5.30 5.86 5.73
CA LEU A 203 4.29 4.88 5.34
C LEU A 203 4.03 5.03 3.85
N MET A 204 4.63 4.14 3.07
CA MET A 204 4.13 3.83 1.73
C MET A 204 2.68 3.34 1.86
N SER A 205 1.89 3.52 0.81
CA SER A 205 0.47 3.14 0.80
C SER A 205 0.24 1.72 1.33
N ASN A 206 -0.92 1.45 1.95
CA ASN A 206 -1.24 0.18 2.63
C ASN A 206 -1.21 -1.09 1.74
N LYS A 207 -0.96 -0.93 0.44
CA LYS A 207 -0.63 -2.00 -0.51
C LYS A 207 0.84 -2.46 -0.40
N ASP A 208 1.78 -1.58 -0.04
CA ASP A 208 3.23 -1.83 0.01
C ASP A 208 3.81 -2.05 1.42
N MET A 209 2.97 -2.09 2.45
CA MET A 209 3.33 -2.48 3.83
C MET A 209 3.81 -3.95 3.98
N ALA A 210 4.15 -4.60 2.87
CA ALA A 210 4.87 -5.88 2.81
C ALA A 210 6.34 -5.72 2.35
N ALA A 211 6.65 -4.75 1.49
CA ALA A 211 7.98 -4.60 0.87
C ALA A 211 9.00 -3.87 1.76
N CYS A 212 8.55 -2.97 2.63
CA CYS A 212 9.42 -2.22 3.55
C CYS A 212 8.98 -2.38 5.02
N ARG A 213 8.86 -3.63 5.49
CA ARG A 213 8.55 -3.91 6.90
C ARG A 213 9.76 -3.62 7.79
N ARG A 214 9.65 -2.57 8.59
CA ARG A 214 10.73 -1.97 9.38
C ARG A 214 11.07 -2.74 10.66
N THR A 215 11.47 -4.00 10.55
CA THR A 215 11.94 -4.85 11.67
C THR A 215 13.29 -4.40 12.28
N THR A 216 13.75 -3.19 11.96
CA THR A 216 14.98 -2.61 12.52
C THR A 216 14.65 -2.00 13.87
N LEU A 217 15.12 -2.64 14.94
CA LEU A 217 15.02 -2.11 16.30
C LEU A 217 15.83 -0.79 16.38
N CYS A 218 15.13 0.33 16.47
CA CYS A 218 15.70 1.67 16.50
C CYS A 218 14.85 2.61 17.36
N GLY A 219 15.50 3.63 17.94
CA GLY A 219 14.93 4.54 18.93
C GLY A 219 15.73 4.50 20.23
N THR A 220 15.41 5.38 21.17
CA THR A 220 16.08 5.49 22.47
C THR A 220 15.42 4.54 23.49
N PRO A 221 16.14 3.59 24.14
CA PRO A 221 15.54 2.47 24.88
C PRO A 221 14.39 2.80 25.84
N ASN A 222 14.52 3.89 26.61
CA ASN A 222 13.51 4.34 27.58
C ASN A 222 12.16 4.78 26.96
N TYR A 223 12.12 5.03 25.64
CA TYR A 223 10.96 5.54 24.90
C TYR A 223 10.39 4.51 23.90
N ILE A 224 11.05 3.36 23.70
CA ILE A 224 10.61 2.33 22.76
C ILE A 224 9.33 1.65 23.28
N ALA A 225 8.34 1.50 22.38
CA ALA A 225 7.10 0.80 22.67
C ALA A 225 7.28 -0.73 22.62
N PRO A 226 6.63 -1.53 23.50
CA PRO A 226 6.91 -2.96 23.67
C PRO A 226 6.62 -3.78 22.40
N GLU A 227 5.69 -3.35 21.55
CA GLU A 227 5.41 -4.01 20.27
C GLU A 227 6.55 -3.90 19.24
N ILE A 228 7.45 -2.92 19.36
CA ILE A 228 8.67 -2.80 18.52
C ILE A 228 9.65 -3.94 18.83
N LEU A 229 9.63 -4.44 20.07
CA LEU A 229 10.50 -5.50 20.58
C LEU A 229 9.96 -6.89 20.20
N SER A 230 8.64 -7.03 20.16
CA SER A 230 7.99 -8.28 19.75
C SER A 230 8.14 -8.49 18.24
N LYS A 231 8.82 -9.56 17.81
CA LYS A 231 8.96 -9.96 16.39
C LYS A 231 7.65 -10.49 15.76
N ASN A 232 6.50 -10.10 16.30
CA ASN A 232 5.19 -10.43 15.76
C ASN A 232 4.95 -9.64 14.46
N ASN A 233 4.41 -10.31 13.45
CA ASN A 233 4.32 -9.78 12.07
C ASN A 233 3.19 -8.74 11.86
N GLY A 234 2.97 -7.85 12.83
CA GLY A 234 2.23 -6.60 12.65
C GLY A 234 3.09 -5.54 11.96
N GLY A 235 2.48 -4.41 11.58
CA GLY A 235 3.23 -3.18 11.32
C GLY A 235 3.61 -2.52 12.65
N HIS A 236 4.53 -1.55 12.61
CA HIS A 236 4.64 -0.58 13.69
C HIS A 236 3.69 0.57 13.35
N ASP A 237 2.55 0.61 14.03
CA ASP A 237 1.49 1.58 13.75
C ASP A 237 1.76 2.94 14.42
N HIS A 238 0.94 3.93 14.08
CA HIS A 238 0.92 5.28 14.69
C HIS A 238 0.98 5.26 16.23
N ALA A 239 0.48 4.20 16.86
CA ALA A 239 0.50 3.97 18.31
C ALA A 239 1.89 4.04 18.97
N VAL A 240 3.01 3.85 18.25
CA VAL A 240 4.36 3.92 18.84
C VAL A 240 4.74 5.34 19.30
N ASP A 241 4.31 6.35 18.54
CA ASP A 241 4.54 7.76 18.88
C ASP A 241 3.64 8.20 20.07
N ILE A 242 2.45 7.57 20.21
CA ILE A 242 1.53 7.77 21.33
C ILE A 242 2.09 7.18 22.64
N TRP A 243 2.71 5.99 22.57
CA TRP A 243 3.45 5.44 23.71
C TRP A 243 4.57 6.39 24.14
N SER A 244 5.37 6.86 23.19
CA SER A 244 6.47 7.80 23.43
C SER A 244 5.96 9.10 24.07
N LEU A 245 4.79 9.61 23.67
CA LEU A 245 4.13 10.73 24.33
C LEU A 245 3.78 10.44 25.80
N GLY A 246 3.22 9.27 26.11
CA GLY A 246 2.97 8.83 27.50
C GLY A 246 4.25 8.80 28.35
N ILE A 247 5.35 8.29 27.79
CA ILE A 247 6.68 8.31 28.42
C ILE A 247 7.16 9.76 28.66
N ILE A 248 7.01 10.65 27.67
CA ILE A 248 7.41 12.07 27.76
C ILE A 248 6.62 12.78 28.87
N ILE A 249 5.31 12.56 28.99
CA ILE A 249 4.47 13.19 30.00
C ILE A 249 4.87 12.74 31.42
N PHE A 250 5.09 11.44 31.63
CA PHE A 250 5.62 10.93 32.89
C PHE A 250 7.00 11.54 33.21
N ALA A 251 7.88 11.65 32.22
CA ALA A 251 9.22 12.19 32.39
C ALA A 251 9.27 13.70 32.65
N MET A 252 8.32 14.49 32.11
CA MET A 252 8.16 15.90 32.46
C MET A 252 7.76 16.09 33.92
N LEU A 253 6.84 15.26 34.45
CA LEU A 253 6.36 15.36 35.83
C LEU A 253 7.38 14.90 36.88
N THR A 254 8.24 13.92 36.54
CA THR A 254 9.07 13.19 37.52
C THR A 254 10.58 13.28 37.29
N GLY A 255 11.01 13.85 36.16
CA GLY A 255 12.41 13.96 35.77
C GLY A 255 13.07 12.66 35.29
N LYS A 256 12.31 11.56 35.17
CA LYS A 256 12.79 10.22 34.80
C LYS A 256 11.74 9.48 33.95
N PRO A 257 12.14 8.60 33.03
CA PRO A 257 11.17 7.73 32.34
C PRO A 257 10.62 6.64 33.29
N PRO A 258 9.37 6.16 33.10
CA PRO A 258 8.69 5.27 34.04
C PRO A 258 9.33 3.87 34.16
N PHE A 259 9.92 3.37 33.07
CA PHE A 259 10.50 2.02 32.99
C PHE A 259 12.02 2.00 33.19
N GLN A 260 12.61 3.05 33.77
CA GLN A 260 14.07 3.20 33.85
C GLN A 260 14.72 2.06 34.66
N SER A 261 15.73 1.41 34.06
CA SER A 261 16.58 0.43 34.74
C SER A 261 18.04 0.48 34.26
N ALA A 262 18.89 -0.40 34.79
CA ALA A 262 20.32 -0.50 34.49
C ALA A 262 20.62 -1.24 33.16
N THR A 263 19.75 -2.17 32.74
CA THR A 263 19.88 -2.94 31.49
C THR A 263 18.70 -2.66 30.55
N ALA A 264 18.95 -2.79 29.25
CA ALA A 264 17.90 -2.61 28.23
C ALA A 264 16.79 -3.67 28.37
N ASP A 265 17.16 -4.93 28.60
CA ASP A 265 16.20 -6.05 28.74
C ASP A 265 15.25 -5.87 29.93
N GLU A 266 15.71 -5.24 31.01
CA GLU A 266 14.86 -4.94 32.18
C GLU A 266 13.96 -3.71 31.94
N ILE A 267 14.43 -2.68 31.23
CA ILE A 267 13.55 -1.60 30.72
C ILE A 267 12.44 -2.20 29.84
N TYR A 268 12.81 -3.17 28.99
CA TYR A 268 11.90 -3.86 28.08
C TYR A 268 10.92 -4.80 28.80
N ARG A 269 11.36 -5.54 29.83
CA ARG A 269 10.47 -6.34 30.70
C ARG A 269 9.44 -5.43 31.36
N ARG A 270 9.90 -4.38 32.03
CA ARG A 270 9.03 -3.45 32.76
C ARG A 270 8.07 -2.69 31.83
N ALA A 271 8.50 -2.31 30.63
CA ALA A 271 7.61 -1.73 29.61
C ALA A 271 6.51 -2.71 29.16
N LYS A 272 6.87 -3.98 28.92
CA LYS A 272 5.93 -5.03 28.48
C LYS A 272 4.94 -5.45 29.58
N GLU A 273 5.40 -5.51 30.82
CA GLU A 273 4.59 -5.85 32.01
C GLU A 273 3.92 -4.62 32.64
N ARG A 274 4.19 -3.42 32.10
CA ARG A 274 3.68 -2.11 32.53
C ARG A 274 4.03 -1.79 34.00
N GLU A 275 5.19 -2.26 34.45
CA GLU A 275 5.67 -2.15 35.83
C GLU A 275 6.35 -0.79 36.09
N TYR A 276 5.53 0.23 36.34
CA TYR A 276 5.97 1.55 36.80
C TYR A 276 5.12 2.03 37.99
N THR A 277 5.65 2.98 38.76
CA THR A 277 4.97 3.58 39.92
C THR A 277 5.10 5.08 39.91
N TRP A 278 4.07 5.78 40.41
CA TRP A 278 4.12 7.22 40.62
C TRP A 278 4.83 7.55 41.95
N PRO A 279 5.59 8.66 42.03
CA PRO A 279 6.12 9.17 43.30
C PRO A 279 4.98 9.45 44.29
N GLN A 280 5.12 8.99 45.53
CA GLN A 280 4.11 9.20 46.57
C GLN A 280 4.00 10.69 46.95
N HIS A 281 2.78 11.17 47.21
CA HIS A 281 2.50 12.60 47.41
C HIS A 281 3.31 13.30 48.51
N PHE A 282 3.76 12.57 49.54
CA PHE A 282 4.60 13.13 50.63
C PHE A 282 6.11 13.15 50.30
N VAL A 283 6.51 12.52 49.19
CA VAL A 283 7.90 12.47 48.68
C VAL A 283 8.05 13.34 47.41
N ALA A 284 6.97 13.60 46.70
CA ALA A 284 6.95 14.37 45.47
C ALA A 284 6.93 15.88 45.75
N ALA A 285 7.97 16.60 45.29
CA ALA A 285 7.98 18.07 45.25
C ALA A 285 7.03 18.66 44.17
N ASN A 286 6.41 17.81 43.36
CA ASN A 286 5.50 18.18 42.27
C ASN A 286 4.11 17.59 42.55
N MET A 287 3.06 18.35 42.25
CA MET A 287 1.67 17.87 42.36
C MET A 287 1.32 17.03 41.12
N ILE A 288 0.85 15.80 41.33
CA ILE A 288 0.49 14.86 40.25
C ILE A 288 -0.95 14.38 40.49
N SER A 289 -1.91 14.97 39.77
CA SER A 289 -3.34 14.66 39.89
C SER A 289 -3.69 13.24 39.43
N PRO A 290 -4.79 12.63 39.94
CA PRO A 290 -5.31 11.38 39.38
C PRO A 290 -5.57 11.46 37.87
N GLU A 291 -6.01 12.61 37.37
CA GLU A 291 -6.34 12.82 35.95
C GLU A 291 -5.13 12.71 35.02
N ILE A 292 -3.93 13.15 35.43
CA ILE A 292 -2.72 12.90 34.62
C ILE A 292 -2.18 11.47 34.77
N GLN A 293 -2.40 10.84 35.93
CA GLN A 293 -2.06 9.43 36.12
C GLN A 293 -2.90 8.53 35.19
N ASP A 294 -4.20 8.80 35.11
CA ASP A 294 -5.13 8.15 34.18
C ASP A 294 -4.78 8.41 32.71
N LEU A 295 -4.52 9.68 32.34
CA LEU A 295 -4.11 10.08 30.99
C LEU A 295 -2.85 9.33 30.51
N VAL A 296 -1.83 9.19 31.36
CA VAL A 296 -0.64 8.39 31.03
C VAL A 296 -0.98 6.91 30.98
N SER A 297 -1.85 6.41 31.86
CA SER A 297 -2.25 4.99 31.88
C SER A 297 -2.92 4.55 30.57
N ILE A 298 -3.74 5.41 29.94
CA ILE A 298 -4.39 5.09 28.65
C ILE A 298 -3.44 5.17 27.45
N MET A 299 -2.33 5.91 27.55
CA MET A 299 -1.26 5.92 26.53
C MET A 299 -0.28 4.75 26.68
N LEU A 300 -0.05 4.25 27.90
CA LEU A 300 0.83 3.12 28.18
C LEU A 300 0.09 1.75 28.12
N GLN A 301 -0.86 1.62 27.21
CA GLN A 301 -1.61 0.38 26.90
C GLN A 301 -0.96 -0.42 25.75
N ASP A 302 -1.58 -1.55 25.38
CA ASP A 302 -1.32 -2.24 24.12
C ASP A 302 -1.68 -1.32 22.94
N ALA A 303 -0.94 -1.42 21.83
CA ALA A 303 -1.00 -0.47 20.71
C ALA A 303 -2.40 -0.18 20.16
N GLU A 304 -3.25 -1.20 20.07
CA GLU A 304 -4.64 -1.14 19.55
C GLU A 304 -5.60 -0.32 20.45
N GLU A 305 -5.29 -0.20 21.74
CA GLU A 305 -6.13 0.46 22.75
C GLU A 305 -5.72 1.93 23.00
N ARG A 306 -4.60 2.40 22.41
CA ARG A 306 -4.06 3.74 22.66
C ARG A 306 -4.89 4.83 21.96
N PRO A 307 -5.18 5.97 22.63
CA PRO A 307 -6.02 7.02 22.08
C PRO A 307 -5.37 7.76 20.90
N HIS A 308 -6.18 8.12 19.90
CA HIS A 308 -5.80 9.06 18.84
C HIS A 308 -5.53 10.47 19.44
N PRO A 309 -4.60 11.30 18.91
CA PRO A 309 -4.30 12.62 19.45
C PRO A 309 -5.51 13.55 19.66
N ASP A 310 -6.52 13.48 18.79
CA ASP A 310 -7.77 14.24 18.98
C ASP A 310 -8.56 13.83 20.22
N VAL A 311 -8.43 12.58 20.68
CA VAL A 311 -9.05 12.06 21.91
C VAL A 311 -8.20 12.41 23.13
N ILE A 312 -6.86 12.37 23.00
CA ILE A 312 -5.92 12.76 24.07
C ILE A 312 -6.27 14.16 24.60
N VAL A 313 -6.38 15.16 23.72
CA VAL A 313 -6.67 16.55 24.13
C VAL A 313 -8.11 16.82 24.60
N GLN A 314 -8.96 15.78 24.61
CA GLN A 314 -10.31 15.82 25.21
C GLN A 314 -10.37 15.18 26.61
N HIS A 315 -9.26 14.62 27.10
CA HIS A 315 -9.21 13.98 28.42
C HIS A 315 -9.51 14.99 29.55
N PRO A 316 -10.23 14.59 30.63
CA PRO A 316 -10.56 15.46 31.76
C PRO A 316 -9.39 16.30 32.27
N PHE A 317 -8.16 15.76 32.27
CA PHE A 317 -6.93 16.47 32.62
C PHE A 317 -6.78 17.86 31.98
N PHE A 318 -7.16 18.03 30.71
CA PHE A 318 -7.05 19.31 29.99
C PHE A 318 -8.15 20.32 30.34
N THR A 319 -9.15 19.89 31.12
CA THR A 319 -10.33 20.70 31.48
C THR A 319 -10.49 20.93 32.99
N CYS A 320 -9.93 20.07 33.85
CA CYS A 320 -10.08 20.15 35.30
C CYS A 320 -9.16 21.18 35.99
N GLY A 321 -8.09 21.63 35.33
CA GLY A 321 -7.10 22.56 35.90
C GLY A 321 -6.61 23.63 34.91
N TRP A 322 -5.75 24.54 35.38
CA TRP A 322 -5.28 25.70 34.60
C TRP A 322 -4.66 25.28 33.27
N MET A 323 -5.12 25.91 32.19
CA MET A 323 -4.55 25.83 30.85
C MET A 323 -3.91 27.18 30.50
N PRO A 324 -2.56 27.26 30.44
CA PRO A 324 -1.86 28.51 30.15
C PRO A 324 -2.26 29.14 28.82
N GLN A 325 -2.25 30.48 28.78
CA GLN A 325 -2.13 31.20 27.51
C GLN A 325 -0.68 31.15 26.99
N VAL A 326 -0.45 31.52 25.73
CA VAL A 326 0.92 31.56 25.16
C VAL A 326 1.73 32.68 25.83
N GLU A 327 1.06 33.77 26.18
CA GLU A 327 1.60 34.97 26.80
C GLU A 327 2.06 34.74 28.27
N GLU A 328 1.62 33.64 28.89
CA GLU A 328 2.00 33.25 30.26
C GLU A 328 3.25 32.34 30.30
N MET A 329 3.68 31.85 29.14
CA MET A 329 4.80 30.91 28.98
C MET A 329 6.09 31.66 28.61
N SER A 330 6.71 32.32 29.58
CA SER A 330 7.94 33.09 29.38
C SER A 330 9.22 32.23 29.40
N ALA A 331 10.32 32.78 28.89
CA ALA A 331 11.63 32.12 28.90
C ALA A 331 12.21 31.96 30.32
N ASP A 332 11.72 32.71 31.32
CA ASP A 332 12.13 32.58 32.73
C ASP A 332 11.84 31.17 33.27
N LEU A 333 10.79 30.52 32.74
CA LEU A 333 10.41 29.15 33.07
C LEU A 333 11.48 28.10 32.70
N LEU A 334 12.55 28.47 31.97
CA LEU A 334 13.66 27.56 31.66
C LEU A 334 14.51 27.20 32.89
N GLU A 335 14.67 28.13 33.83
CA GLU A 335 15.47 27.94 35.04
C GLU A 335 14.58 27.66 36.26
N ASP A 336 13.49 28.41 36.41
CA ASP A 336 12.63 28.41 37.60
C ASP A 336 11.21 27.85 37.33
N PRO A 337 10.53 27.27 38.33
CA PRO A 337 9.13 26.92 38.22
C PRO A 337 8.22 28.17 38.22
N PRO A 338 7.04 28.11 37.59
CA PRO A 338 6.05 29.17 37.69
C PRO A 338 5.65 29.35 39.16
N ARG A 339 5.49 30.60 39.61
CA ARG A 339 5.12 30.87 41.01
C ARG A 339 3.68 30.40 41.30
N PRO A 340 3.32 30.04 42.55
CA PRO A 340 1.99 29.50 42.87
C PRO A 340 0.81 30.45 42.57
N ASP A 341 1.08 31.76 42.50
CA ASP A 341 0.15 32.81 42.09
C ASP A 341 0.02 32.97 40.56
N GLN A 342 1.01 32.50 39.79
CA GLN A 342 1.09 32.63 38.32
C GLN A 342 0.15 31.67 37.57
N PHE A 343 -0.06 30.46 38.09
CA PHE A 343 -1.03 29.49 37.58
C PHE A 343 -2.04 29.07 38.67
N PRO A 344 -2.96 29.97 39.07
CA PRO A 344 -3.78 29.76 40.25
C PRO A 344 -4.83 28.66 40.03
N SER A 345 -4.88 27.69 40.96
CA SER A 345 -5.86 26.60 40.94
C SER A 345 -7.29 27.09 41.26
N VAL A 346 -8.00 27.64 40.27
CA VAL A 346 -9.40 28.06 40.44
C VAL A 346 -10.31 26.84 40.58
N VAL A 347 -10.94 26.72 41.74
CA VAL A 347 -11.99 25.72 42.00
C VAL A 347 -13.14 25.91 41.01
N ILE A 348 -13.38 24.90 40.17
CA ILE A 348 -14.45 24.92 39.17
C ILE A 348 -15.81 24.88 39.88
N LYS A 349 -16.46 26.05 40.00
CA LYS A 349 -17.81 26.16 40.56
C LYS A 349 -18.83 25.64 39.54
N PRO A 350 -19.71 24.67 39.90
CA PRO A 350 -20.72 24.15 38.98
C PRO A 350 -21.64 25.28 38.48
N GLY A 351 -22.03 25.20 37.21
CA GLY A 351 -22.91 26.18 36.57
C GLY A 351 -22.22 27.42 35.97
N ARG A 352 -20.91 27.64 36.17
CA ARG A 352 -20.15 28.65 35.41
C ARG A 352 -19.40 28.03 34.22
N PRO A 353 -19.29 28.74 33.07
CA PRO A 353 -18.49 28.26 31.95
C PRO A 353 -17.01 28.17 32.34
N ASN A 354 -16.37 27.04 32.02
CA ASN A 354 -14.97 26.79 32.35
C ASN A 354 -14.06 27.82 31.64
N PRO A 355 -13.28 28.65 32.38
CA PRO A 355 -12.42 29.68 31.77
C PRO A 355 -11.33 29.07 30.89
N TYR A 356 -10.79 27.91 31.27
CA TYR A 356 -9.70 27.22 30.59
C TYR A 356 -10.12 26.62 29.25
N ALA A 357 -11.41 26.35 29.06
CA ALA A 357 -11.93 25.85 27.80
C ALA A 357 -11.69 26.83 26.63
N ARG A 358 -11.57 28.14 26.89
CA ARG A 358 -11.20 29.13 25.86
C ARG A 358 -9.71 29.05 25.50
N SER A 359 -8.83 28.88 26.49
CA SER A 359 -7.38 28.66 26.29
C SER A 359 -7.12 27.37 25.52
N LEU A 360 -7.70 26.26 26.00
CA LEU A 360 -7.60 24.94 25.37
C LEU A 360 -8.09 24.99 23.92
N LYS A 361 -9.26 25.58 23.67
CA LYS A 361 -9.80 25.70 22.31
C LYS A 361 -8.89 26.53 21.40
N LYS A 362 -8.33 27.66 21.85
CA LYS A 362 -7.32 28.43 21.09
C LYS A 362 -6.11 27.56 20.75
N LEU A 363 -5.53 26.89 21.74
CA LEU A 363 -4.30 26.11 21.58
C LEU A 363 -4.52 24.90 20.67
N CYS A 364 -5.62 24.16 20.86
CA CYS A 364 -6.08 23.09 19.97
C CYS A 364 -6.20 23.55 18.50
N ILE A 365 -6.78 24.74 18.27
CA ILE A 365 -6.87 25.32 16.92
C ILE A 365 -5.48 25.69 16.37
N LYS A 366 -4.61 26.32 17.16
CA LYS A 366 -3.21 26.62 16.77
C LYS A 366 -2.42 25.35 16.43
N CYS A 367 -2.65 24.24 17.14
CA CYS A 367 -1.91 22.99 16.99
C CYS A 367 -2.58 21.98 16.04
N GLU A 368 -3.71 22.35 15.42
CA GLU A 368 -4.51 21.51 14.51
C GLU A 368 -5.05 20.20 15.12
N VAL A 369 -5.25 20.15 16.44
CA VAL A 369 -5.70 18.96 17.22
C VAL A 369 -6.99 19.20 18.01
N GLY A 370 -7.76 18.14 18.23
CA GLY A 370 -8.99 18.15 19.04
C GLY A 370 -10.25 18.49 18.24
N PRO A 371 -11.43 18.35 18.86
CA PRO A 371 -12.75 18.38 18.20
C PRO A 371 -13.13 19.76 17.66
N TRP A 372 -12.40 20.82 18.04
CA TRP A 372 -12.62 22.19 17.56
C TRP A 372 -11.89 22.51 16.25
N THR A 373 -11.19 21.54 15.66
CA THR A 373 -10.39 21.75 14.44
C THR A 373 -11.13 21.25 13.18
N PRO A 374 -11.10 22.00 12.08
CA PRO A 374 -11.64 21.53 10.81
C PRO A 374 -10.81 20.34 10.32
N LYS A 375 -11.48 19.34 9.74
CA LYS A 375 -10.82 18.15 9.17
C LYS A 375 -10.08 18.50 7.87
N LYS A 376 -8.87 19.05 7.99
CA LYS A 376 -7.92 19.13 6.88
C LYS A 376 -7.56 17.71 6.42
N GLN A 377 -7.66 17.46 5.12
CA GLN A 377 -7.00 16.33 4.49
C GLN A 377 -5.60 16.79 4.08
N TYR A 378 -4.58 16.01 4.41
CA TYR A 378 -3.21 16.29 3.97
C TYR A 378 -2.85 15.31 2.86
N THR A 379 -2.13 15.80 1.85
CA THR A 379 -1.45 14.92 0.90
C THR A 379 -0.50 14.00 1.67
N SER A 380 -0.49 12.71 1.33
CA SER A 380 0.50 11.78 1.89
C SER A 380 1.88 12.16 1.36
N LEU A 381 2.88 12.23 2.24
CA LEU A 381 4.24 12.63 1.86
C LEU A 381 4.84 11.72 0.78
N TYR A 382 4.38 10.46 0.67
CA TYR A 382 4.75 9.55 -0.41
C TYR A 382 4.35 10.08 -1.80
N LYS A 383 3.19 10.73 -1.92
CA LYS A 383 2.77 11.38 -3.19
C LYS A 383 3.67 12.58 -3.52
N GLU A 384 4.05 13.38 -2.52
CA GLU A 384 4.94 14.52 -2.73
C GLU A 384 6.37 14.08 -3.08
N CYS A 385 6.89 13.03 -2.46
CA CYS A 385 8.15 12.41 -2.87
C CYS A 385 8.08 11.82 -4.29
N ALA A 386 6.97 11.19 -4.69
CA ALA A 386 6.80 10.67 -6.05
C ALA A 386 6.68 11.78 -7.11
N LEU A 387 6.12 12.95 -6.75
CA LEU A 387 6.08 14.13 -7.62
C LEU A 387 7.46 14.81 -7.72
N GLU A 388 8.20 14.90 -6.60
CA GLU A 388 9.60 15.36 -6.58
C GLU A 388 10.54 14.42 -7.35
N GLU A 389 10.31 13.09 -7.30
CA GLU A 389 10.95 12.08 -8.15
C GLU A 389 10.64 12.33 -9.64
N LYS A 390 9.36 12.51 -9.99
CA LYS A 390 8.92 12.78 -11.37
C LYS A 390 9.43 14.11 -11.93
N ALA A 391 9.68 15.10 -11.07
CA ALA A 391 10.28 16.38 -11.42
C ALA A 391 11.83 16.34 -11.51
N GLY A 392 12.48 15.22 -11.14
CA GLY A 392 13.95 15.11 -11.09
C GLY A 392 14.60 15.87 -9.93
N LEU A 393 13.81 16.29 -8.92
CA LEU A 393 14.24 17.15 -7.81
C LEU A 393 14.53 16.37 -6.52
N THR A 394 14.61 15.04 -6.60
CA THR A 394 14.95 14.18 -5.44
C THR A 394 16.39 14.47 -4.98
N PRO A 395 16.61 14.77 -3.68
CA PRO A 395 17.95 15.07 -3.20
C PRO A 395 18.82 13.82 -3.22
N HIS A 396 19.89 13.86 -4.00
CA HIS A 396 20.97 12.87 -3.90
C HIS A 396 21.92 13.25 -2.75
N VAL A 397 22.54 12.25 -2.11
CA VAL A 397 23.57 12.44 -1.08
C VAL A 397 24.86 11.82 -1.60
N PRO A 398 25.99 12.55 -1.67
CA PRO A 398 26.14 13.97 -1.37
C PRO A 398 25.31 14.88 -2.29
N LEU A 399 24.87 16.04 -1.78
CA LEU A 399 24.33 17.10 -2.63
C LEU A 399 25.47 17.65 -3.51
N ALA A 400 25.17 18.03 -4.76
CA ALA A 400 26.14 18.71 -5.61
C ALA A 400 26.51 20.09 -5.05
N GLU A 401 27.71 20.57 -5.34
CA GLU A 401 28.29 21.79 -4.74
C GLU A 401 27.62 23.08 -5.24
N ASP A 402 26.92 23.01 -6.36
CA ASP A 402 26.16 24.09 -7.01
C ASP A 402 24.65 24.05 -6.69
N ILE A 403 24.15 23.01 -6.03
CA ILE A 403 22.70 22.80 -5.81
C ILE A 403 22.27 23.15 -4.37
N VAL A 404 21.34 24.10 -4.26
CA VAL A 404 20.54 24.34 -3.05
C VAL A 404 19.24 23.52 -3.12
N TYR A 405 19.14 22.48 -2.29
CA TYR A 405 17.88 21.74 -2.11
C TYR A 405 16.93 22.52 -1.19
N ARG A 406 15.67 22.71 -1.63
CA ARG A 406 14.66 23.58 -1.01
C ARG A 406 13.32 22.83 -0.89
N PRO A 407 12.38 23.27 -0.03
CA PRO A 407 11.06 22.64 0.07
C PRO A 407 10.35 22.55 -1.30
N TYR A 408 9.88 21.35 -1.68
CA TYR A 408 9.23 21.11 -2.97
C TYR A 408 8.03 22.05 -3.23
N ALA A 409 7.28 22.41 -2.18
CA ALA A 409 6.17 23.37 -2.26
C ALA A 409 6.61 24.82 -2.57
N GLU A 410 7.85 25.21 -2.24
CA GLU A 410 8.40 26.52 -2.63
C GLU A 410 8.76 26.53 -4.13
N TRP A 411 9.28 25.41 -4.66
CA TRP A 411 9.52 25.26 -6.11
C TRP A 411 8.22 25.25 -6.93
N ILE A 412 7.18 24.52 -6.50
CA ILE A 412 5.85 24.55 -7.18
C ILE A 412 5.33 25.99 -7.26
N ARG A 413 5.49 26.79 -6.19
CA ARG A 413 5.03 28.17 -6.19
C ARG A 413 5.81 29.01 -7.20
N GLU A 414 7.14 28.91 -7.23
CA GLU A 414 7.98 29.60 -8.23
C GLU A 414 7.63 29.22 -9.67
N GLN A 415 7.32 27.94 -9.94
CA GLN A 415 6.86 27.52 -11.27
C GLN A 415 5.49 28.09 -11.63
N ASN A 416 4.54 28.14 -10.68
CA ASN A 416 3.24 28.75 -10.91
C ASN A 416 3.34 30.26 -11.12
N GLU A 417 4.19 30.95 -10.35
CA GLU A 417 4.51 32.38 -10.49
C GLU A 417 5.07 32.66 -11.91
N GLN A 418 6.06 31.88 -12.36
CA GLN A 418 6.63 31.99 -13.72
C GLN A 418 5.60 31.73 -14.83
N ASN A 419 4.76 30.68 -14.69
CA ASN A 419 3.70 30.38 -15.65
C ASN A 419 2.60 31.47 -15.72
N ILE A 420 2.46 32.30 -14.68
CA ILE A 420 1.55 33.45 -14.67
C ILE A 420 2.23 34.66 -15.33
N GLU A 421 3.50 34.94 -15.01
CA GLU A 421 4.29 36.01 -15.64
C GLU A 421 4.44 35.80 -17.17
N GLU A 422 4.73 34.58 -17.63
CA GLU A 422 4.81 34.25 -19.06
C GLU A 422 3.47 34.44 -19.78
N LYS A 423 2.34 34.08 -19.15
CA LYS A 423 1.01 34.31 -19.74
C LYS A 423 0.63 35.78 -19.79
N ALA A 424 0.93 36.54 -18.73
CA ALA A 424 0.72 37.99 -18.70
C ALA A 424 1.59 38.74 -19.72
N ALA A 425 2.72 38.17 -20.13
CA ALA A 425 3.56 38.70 -21.20
C ALA A 425 3.05 38.38 -22.62
N ILE A 426 2.12 37.43 -22.78
CA ILE A 426 1.58 36.98 -24.07
C ILE A 426 0.23 37.64 -24.41
N GLU A 427 -0.62 37.92 -23.41
CA GLU A 427 -1.93 38.58 -23.60
C GLU A 427 -1.99 39.95 -22.90
N PRO A 428 -1.64 41.07 -23.58
CA PRO A 428 -1.52 42.39 -22.97
C PRO A 428 -2.86 43.09 -22.65
N GLU A 429 -4.01 42.53 -23.01
CA GLU A 429 -5.34 43.09 -22.73
C GLU A 429 -6.14 42.26 -21.70
N VAL A 430 -5.56 42.04 -20.51
CA VAL A 430 -6.34 41.65 -19.32
C VAL A 430 -6.04 42.64 -18.19
N SER A 431 -7.09 43.25 -17.64
CA SER A 431 -6.96 44.24 -16.56
C SER A 431 -6.22 43.67 -15.34
N SER A 432 -5.29 44.46 -14.77
CA SER A 432 -4.50 44.07 -13.59
C SER A 432 -5.36 43.61 -12.41
N THR A 433 -6.56 44.18 -12.26
CA THR A 433 -7.55 43.80 -11.24
C THR A 433 -8.04 42.35 -11.34
N VAL A 434 -8.01 41.73 -12.53
CA VAL A 434 -8.37 40.33 -12.75
C VAL A 434 -7.20 39.40 -12.41
N VAL A 435 -5.97 39.85 -12.66
CA VAL A 435 -4.76 39.12 -12.28
C VAL A 435 -4.62 39.06 -10.76
N GLU A 436 -4.84 40.17 -10.07
CA GLU A 436 -4.86 40.21 -8.59
C GLU A 436 -5.97 39.32 -8.00
N SER A 437 -7.17 39.26 -8.61
CA SER A 437 -8.24 38.39 -8.11
C SER A 437 -7.94 36.91 -8.34
N LEU A 438 -7.43 36.49 -9.50
CA LEU A 438 -7.07 35.09 -9.73
C LEU A 438 -5.92 34.63 -8.81
N ILE A 439 -4.94 35.49 -8.53
CA ILE A 439 -3.86 35.18 -7.57
C ILE A 439 -4.43 35.01 -6.15
N ALA A 440 -5.40 35.84 -5.75
CA ALA A 440 -6.10 35.70 -4.47
C ALA A 440 -6.93 34.41 -4.39
N ASP A 441 -7.77 34.13 -5.40
CA ASP A 441 -8.64 32.94 -5.46
C ASP A 441 -7.83 31.63 -5.44
N ILE A 442 -6.71 31.58 -6.18
CA ILE A 442 -5.81 30.42 -6.20
C ILE A 442 -5.09 30.27 -4.85
N ALA A 443 -4.65 31.36 -4.21
CA ALA A 443 -4.05 31.30 -2.89
C ALA A 443 -5.04 30.80 -1.81
N GLU A 444 -6.26 31.35 -1.78
CA GLU A 444 -7.29 31.00 -0.80
C GLU A 444 -7.77 29.54 -0.97
N SER A 445 -7.74 29.00 -2.20
CA SER A 445 -8.06 27.58 -2.48
C SER A 445 -7.20 26.57 -1.69
N THR A 446 -6.00 26.96 -1.24
CA THR A 446 -5.07 26.09 -0.50
C THR A 446 -5.11 26.30 1.03
N LEU A 447 -5.74 27.37 1.53
CA LEU A 447 -5.75 27.75 2.95
C LEU A 447 -7.13 28.30 3.39
N ALA A 448 -8.04 27.38 3.72
CA ALA A 448 -9.39 27.53 4.31
C ALA A 448 -9.60 28.69 5.32
N PRO A 449 -10.85 29.23 5.53
CA PRO A 449 -12.12 28.45 5.52
C PRO A 449 -13.44 29.11 5.04
N LEU A 450 -14.33 28.31 4.44
CA LEU A 450 -15.71 28.73 4.13
C LEU A 450 -16.62 28.82 5.37
N ALA A 451 -16.90 30.06 5.81
CA ALA A 451 -17.95 30.37 6.77
C ALA A 451 -19.30 30.62 6.09
N LYS A 452 -20.41 30.16 6.69
CA LYS A 452 -21.76 30.32 6.12
C LYS A 452 -22.26 31.76 6.23
N LYS A 453 -22.88 32.27 5.15
CA LYS A 453 -23.83 33.40 5.19
C LYS A 453 -25.27 32.89 4.94
N PRO A 454 -26.32 33.64 5.33
CA PRO A 454 -27.62 33.04 5.67
C PRO A 454 -28.52 32.74 4.47
N VAL A 455 -29.43 31.79 4.67
CA VAL A 455 -30.50 31.43 3.72
C VAL A 455 -31.55 32.53 3.68
N SER A 456 -31.86 33.02 2.49
CA SER A 456 -33.09 33.77 2.20
C SER A 456 -34.12 32.83 1.56
N GLN A 457 -35.36 32.87 2.02
CA GLN A 457 -36.43 32.01 1.50
C GLN A 457 -37.06 32.63 0.24
N ARG A 458 -37.28 31.82 -0.81
CA ARG A 458 -38.40 32.04 -1.74
C ARG A 458 -38.87 30.76 -2.44
N THR A 459 -40.09 30.36 -2.05
CA THR A 459 -41.14 29.73 -2.89
C THR A 459 -40.76 28.67 -3.93
N VAL A 460 -41.20 27.44 -3.68
CA VAL A 460 -41.33 26.36 -4.67
C VAL A 460 -42.33 26.77 -5.77
N SER A 461 -42.03 26.40 -7.02
CA SER A 461 -43.03 26.24 -8.08
C SER A 461 -42.75 24.94 -8.85
N GLN A 462 -43.79 24.29 -9.36
CA GLN A 462 -43.70 23.03 -10.10
C GLN A 462 -44.03 23.23 -11.58
N ARG A 463 -43.26 22.61 -12.48
CA ARG A 463 -43.72 21.65 -13.54
C ARG A 463 -42.90 21.72 -14.84
N ALA A 464 -43.05 20.61 -15.57
CA ALA A 464 -42.99 20.46 -17.03
C ALA A 464 -41.62 20.23 -17.69
N VAL A 465 -41.66 19.30 -18.65
CA VAL A 465 -40.58 18.83 -19.52
C VAL A 465 -40.79 19.45 -20.89
N SER A 466 -39.74 19.96 -21.55
CA SER A 466 -39.73 20.06 -23.01
C SER A 466 -38.34 20.11 -23.65
N GLN A 467 -38.23 19.27 -24.67
CA GLN A 467 -37.22 19.05 -25.71
C GLN A 467 -36.34 20.24 -26.20
N SER A 468 -35.05 19.90 -26.40
CA SER A 468 -34.14 20.26 -27.50
C SER A 468 -34.44 21.48 -28.40
N PHE A 469 -33.47 22.40 -28.49
CA PHE A 469 -33.51 23.54 -29.41
C PHE A 469 -32.18 23.70 -30.19
N ALA A 470 -31.99 22.91 -31.26
CA ALA A 470 -30.76 22.92 -32.06
C ALA A 470 -31.00 22.54 -33.55
N ALA A 471 -32.02 23.11 -34.18
CA ALA A 471 -32.25 22.97 -35.61
C ALA A 471 -32.93 24.20 -36.23
N GLN A 472 -32.55 24.51 -37.47
CA GLN A 472 -33.18 25.46 -38.42
C GLN A 472 -32.91 26.97 -38.23
N GLN A 473 -31.93 27.47 -39.01
CA GLN A 473 -32.20 28.57 -39.95
C GLN A 473 -31.74 28.18 -41.38
N ARG A 474 -32.23 28.92 -42.39
CA ARG A 474 -32.41 28.54 -43.81
C ARG A 474 -32.83 29.79 -44.61
N VAL A 475 -32.72 29.97 -45.93
CA VAL A 475 -32.26 29.19 -47.12
C VAL A 475 -31.55 30.19 -48.08
N LYS A 476 -30.79 29.74 -49.11
CA LYS A 476 -30.75 30.22 -50.54
C LYS A 476 -29.45 29.74 -51.25
N ASP A 477 -29.39 29.36 -52.53
CA ASP A 477 -30.41 29.21 -53.60
C ASP A 477 -30.07 28.00 -54.53
N GLN A 478 -30.93 27.71 -55.52
CA GLN A 478 -30.84 26.65 -56.56
C GLN A 478 -30.55 27.26 -57.97
N PRO A 479 -30.50 26.54 -59.14
CA PRO A 479 -30.93 25.15 -59.45
C PRO A 479 -30.00 24.26 -60.36
N SER A 480 -30.40 22.99 -60.55
CA SER A 480 -30.26 22.05 -61.72
C SER A 480 -29.11 22.19 -62.75
N ASN A 481 -28.48 21.11 -63.27
CA ASN A 481 -29.17 20.07 -64.05
C ASN A 481 -28.39 18.73 -64.29
N THR A 482 -29.11 17.74 -64.85
CA THR A 482 -28.73 16.39 -65.37
C THR A 482 -27.25 16.13 -65.73
N ALA A 483 -26.53 15.07 -65.29
CA ALA A 483 -26.76 13.61 -65.24
C ALA A 483 -26.43 12.82 -66.54
N SER A 484 -25.43 11.92 -66.52
CA SER A 484 -25.50 10.54 -67.11
C SER A 484 -24.23 9.68 -66.89
N MET A 485 -24.44 8.37 -66.98
CA MET A 485 -23.57 7.21 -66.73
C MET A 485 -22.57 6.80 -67.84
N ARG A 486 -21.62 5.93 -67.46
CA ARG A 486 -20.92 4.87 -68.25
C ARG A 486 -19.95 5.29 -69.39
N GLY A 487 -18.71 4.78 -69.30
CA GLY A 487 -17.70 4.85 -70.38
C GLY A 487 -17.73 3.64 -71.34
N VAL A 488 -16.55 3.23 -71.86
CA VAL A 488 -16.18 2.00 -72.63
C VAL A 488 -15.60 2.27 -74.05
N LEU A 489 -14.30 1.93 -74.23
CA LEU A 489 -13.58 1.61 -75.51
C LEU A 489 -13.43 2.76 -76.57
N PRO A 490 -12.78 2.54 -77.75
CA PRO A 490 -11.32 2.32 -77.87
C PRO A 490 -10.61 3.02 -79.07
N ARG A 491 -9.26 3.12 -79.08
CA ARG A 491 -8.40 2.60 -80.19
C ARG A 491 -6.87 2.83 -80.05
N ARG A 492 -6.13 1.94 -80.73
CA ARG A 492 -4.72 2.02 -81.21
C ARG A 492 -4.76 2.38 -82.73
N PRO A 493 -3.66 2.71 -83.47
CA PRO A 493 -2.31 2.09 -83.35
C PRO A 493 -1.06 2.98 -83.66
N ASN A 494 0.13 2.36 -83.53
CA ASN A 494 1.43 2.54 -84.24
C ASN A 494 1.95 3.96 -84.60
N GLN A 495 3.24 4.31 -84.49
CA GLN A 495 4.52 3.59 -84.23
C GLN A 495 5.52 4.66 -83.65
N ARG A 496 6.86 4.60 -83.47
CA ARG A 496 8.06 3.73 -83.70
C ARG A 496 9.19 4.32 -82.77
N GLU A 497 10.40 3.81 -82.52
CA GLU A 497 11.12 2.53 -82.68
C GLU A 497 12.39 2.55 -81.77
N ALA A 498 12.95 1.38 -81.40
CA ALA A 498 14.29 1.20 -80.77
C ALA A 498 14.55 1.90 -79.41
N LYS A 499 15.48 1.52 -78.50
CA LYS A 499 16.34 0.35 -78.12
C LYS A 499 16.89 0.75 -76.72
N LEU A 500 17.26 -0.05 -75.72
CA LEU A 500 17.31 -1.48 -75.32
C LEU A 500 17.42 -1.48 -73.75
N ARG A 501 17.01 -2.41 -72.88
CA ARG A 501 16.78 -3.89 -72.85
C ARG A 501 18.10 -4.71 -72.85
N GLU A 502 18.35 -5.73 -72.00
CA GLU A 502 17.49 -6.58 -71.15
C GLU A 502 18.10 -6.97 -69.78
N THR A 503 17.24 -7.47 -68.87
CA THR A 503 17.58 -8.41 -67.79
C THR A 503 16.76 -9.71 -67.98
N PRO A 504 17.25 -10.86 -67.47
CA PRO A 504 16.35 -11.96 -67.10
C PRO A 504 16.68 -12.57 -65.71
N SER A 505 16.04 -13.70 -65.39
CA SER A 505 15.84 -14.24 -64.02
C SER A 505 15.97 -15.77 -63.97
N ASN A 506 16.24 -16.31 -62.77
CA ASN A 506 16.05 -17.70 -62.29
C ASN A 506 16.68 -18.88 -63.09
N THR A 507 17.33 -19.81 -62.36
CA THR A 507 16.93 -21.25 -62.20
C THR A 507 18.03 -22.05 -61.48
N ILE A 508 17.67 -23.22 -60.92
CA ILE A 508 18.51 -24.13 -60.11
C ILE A 508 19.32 -25.09 -60.99
N THR A 509 20.62 -25.32 -60.71
CA THR A 509 21.28 -26.66 -60.68
C THR A 509 22.71 -26.61 -60.11
N GLU A 510 23.30 -27.78 -59.83
CA GLU A 510 24.54 -27.99 -59.08
C GLU A 510 25.84 -28.02 -59.93
N ILE A 511 26.95 -28.33 -59.25
CA ILE A 511 28.23 -28.97 -59.69
C ILE A 511 29.51 -28.09 -59.64
N LYS A 512 30.58 -28.75 -59.18
CA LYS A 512 31.97 -28.34 -58.81
C LYS A 512 32.96 -28.55 -60.01
N PRO A 513 34.30 -28.38 -59.88
CA PRO A 513 35.16 -27.38 -59.17
C PRO A 513 36.40 -26.91 -60.00
N ARG A 514 37.34 -26.18 -59.34
CA ARG A 514 38.76 -25.86 -59.72
C ARG A 514 38.94 -24.79 -60.82
N GLY A 515 39.99 -23.95 -60.81
CA GLY A 515 41.09 -23.73 -59.84
C GLY A 515 42.22 -22.80 -60.37
N ILE A 516 43.30 -22.60 -59.59
CA ILE A 516 44.57 -21.89 -59.95
C ILE A 516 44.45 -20.34 -60.08
N LEU A 517 44.85 -19.50 -59.10
CA LEU A 517 46.18 -19.13 -58.54
C LEU A 517 47.02 -18.11 -59.34
N LYS A 518 47.26 -16.90 -58.76
CA LYS A 518 48.60 -16.41 -58.32
C LYS A 518 48.60 -14.95 -57.76
N THR A 519 49.29 -14.75 -56.62
CA THR A 519 50.02 -13.52 -56.14
C THR A 519 49.26 -12.17 -56.01
N LYS A 520 49.41 -11.31 -54.99
CA LYS A 520 50.27 -11.10 -53.78
C LYS A 520 49.55 -10.01 -52.90
N ALA A 521 49.92 -9.62 -51.67
CA ALA A 521 50.57 -10.19 -50.47
C ALA A 521 50.71 -9.06 -49.38
N ILE A 522 51.21 -9.37 -48.16
CA ILE A 522 51.64 -8.43 -47.07
C ILE A 522 50.48 -7.74 -46.28
N PRO A 523 50.42 -7.76 -44.91
CA PRO A 523 50.89 -8.78 -43.95
C PRO A 523 49.94 -9.07 -42.73
N SER A 524 50.02 -10.30 -42.19
CA SER A 524 49.86 -10.74 -40.77
C SER A 524 48.88 -10.08 -39.76
N VAL A 525 47.89 -10.86 -39.29
CA VAL A 525 47.66 -11.29 -37.87
C VAL A 525 47.04 -12.71 -37.93
N PRO A 526 47.41 -13.69 -37.08
CA PRO A 526 46.96 -15.08 -37.26
C PRO A 526 45.54 -15.36 -36.74
N GLN A 527 44.77 -16.16 -37.48
CA GLN A 527 43.55 -16.80 -36.99
C GLN A 527 43.86 -18.16 -36.32
N ILE A 528 43.17 -18.47 -35.23
CA ILE A 528 43.02 -19.83 -34.71
C ILE A 528 41.78 -20.46 -35.38
N SER A 529 41.80 -21.77 -35.61
CA SER A 529 40.81 -22.49 -36.43
C SER A 529 39.43 -22.62 -35.77
N SER A 530 38.38 -22.19 -36.47
CA SER A 530 36.98 -22.19 -35.99
C SER A 530 36.35 -23.58 -35.79
N GLU A 531 37.01 -24.67 -36.21
CA GLU A 531 36.55 -26.04 -35.90
C GLU A 531 36.70 -26.40 -34.40
N ALA A 532 37.57 -25.71 -33.66
CA ALA A 532 37.73 -25.91 -32.22
C ALA A 532 36.55 -25.29 -31.44
N GLU A 533 36.17 -24.04 -31.77
CA GLU A 533 35.05 -23.33 -31.14
C GLU A 533 33.72 -24.04 -31.39
N GLY A 534 33.50 -24.58 -32.59
CA GLY A 534 32.28 -25.33 -32.92
C GLY A 534 32.11 -26.61 -32.09
N ARG A 535 33.20 -27.28 -31.70
CA ARG A 535 33.16 -28.45 -30.81
C ARG A 535 33.00 -28.03 -29.35
N LEU A 536 33.81 -27.09 -28.88
CA LEU A 536 33.69 -26.53 -27.51
C LEU A 536 32.28 -25.97 -27.24
N ALA A 537 31.63 -25.33 -28.22
CA ALA A 537 30.26 -24.84 -28.08
C ALA A 537 29.23 -25.99 -28.03
N ALA A 538 29.44 -27.08 -28.76
CA ALA A 538 28.58 -28.26 -28.70
C ALA A 538 28.74 -29.02 -27.37
N ASP A 539 29.98 -29.26 -26.96
CA ASP A 539 30.33 -29.92 -25.69
C ASP A 539 29.80 -29.10 -24.50
N LEU A 540 29.96 -27.77 -24.50
CA LEU A 540 29.41 -26.88 -23.47
C LEU A 540 27.88 -26.87 -23.45
N VAL A 541 27.21 -27.00 -24.62
CA VAL A 541 25.75 -27.11 -24.69
C VAL A 541 25.26 -28.45 -24.12
N ASP A 542 25.99 -29.55 -24.32
CA ASP A 542 25.63 -30.85 -23.76
C ASP A 542 26.04 -31.00 -22.28
N GLU A 543 27.09 -30.33 -21.83
CA GLU A 543 27.36 -30.12 -20.40
C GLU A 543 26.27 -29.27 -19.74
N LEU A 544 25.79 -28.20 -20.38
CA LEU A 544 24.68 -27.39 -19.86
C LEU A 544 23.37 -28.18 -19.80
N LYS A 545 23.08 -29.06 -20.78
CA LYS A 545 21.95 -30.00 -20.70
C LYS A 545 22.11 -30.98 -19.54
N LYS A 546 23.29 -31.61 -19.39
CA LYS A 546 23.57 -32.49 -18.25
C LYS A 546 23.43 -31.77 -16.91
N ALA A 547 23.97 -30.56 -16.79
CA ALA A 547 23.86 -29.75 -15.59
C ALA A 547 22.39 -29.39 -15.27
N ASP A 548 21.55 -29.14 -16.28
CA ASP A 548 20.13 -28.87 -16.11
C ASP A 548 19.30 -30.14 -15.80
N GLU A 549 19.64 -31.29 -16.39
CA GLU A 549 19.06 -32.60 -16.04
C GLU A 549 19.48 -33.07 -14.64
N GLU A 550 20.74 -32.87 -14.25
CA GLU A 550 21.21 -33.10 -12.89
C GLU A 550 20.56 -32.13 -11.90
N ARG A 551 20.39 -30.85 -12.26
CA ARG A 551 19.70 -29.85 -11.44
C ARG A 551 18.23 -30.22 -11.25
N LYS A 552 17.52 -30.62 -12.31
CA LYS A 552 16.16 -31.18 -12.25
C LYS A 552 16.11 -32.44 -11.40
N SER A 553 17.08 -33.33 -11.53
CA SER A 553 17.20 -34.55 -10.71
C SER A 553 17.49 -34.25 -9.23
N GLN A 554 18.26 -33.20 -8.93
CA GLN A 554 18.53 -32.72 -7.58
C GLN A 554 17.33 -31.96 -6.99
N GLU A 555 16.54 -31.24 -7.79
CA GLU A 555 15.29 -30.62 -7.35
C GLU A 555 14.20 -31.68 -7.10
N LEU A 556 14.07 -32.72 -7.94
CA LEU A 556 13.22 -33.89 -7.65
C LEU A 556 13.65 -34.56 -6.33
N LYS A 557 14.96 -34.80 -6.14
CA LYS A 557 15.48 -35.38 -4.89
C LYS A 557 15.27 -34.48 -3.67
N LYS A 558 15.30 -33.15 -3.81
CA LYS A 558 14.91 -32.20 -2.75
C LYS A 558 13.41 -32.18 -2.47
N GLN A 559 12.57 -32.40 -3.47
CA GLN A 559 11.11 -32.54 -3.30
C GLN A 559 10.72 -33.89 -2.68
N GLN A 560 11.61 -34.88 -2.70
CA GLN A 560 11.46 -36.17 -2.01
C GLN A 560 11.89 -36.16 -0.54
N SER A 561 12.08 -34.98 0.08
CA SER A 561 12.06 -34.87 1.54
C SER A 561 10.64 -35.12 2.05
N THR A 562 10.42 -36.29 2.67
CA THR A 562 9.11 -36.73 3.16
C THR A 562 8.70 -36.02 4.44
N LYS A 563 8.30 -34.75 4.33
CA LYS A 563 7.71 -33.98 5.43
C LYS A 563 6.47 -34.68 5.98
N ASN A 564 6.27 -34.65 7.29
CA ASN A 564 5.13 -35.29 7.94
C ASN A 564 3.88 -34.42 7.80
N VAL A 565 2.95 -34.83 6.93
CA VAL A 565 1.69 -34.12 6.72
C VAL A 565 0.71 -34.42 7.85
N VAL A 566 0.48 -33.42 8.72
CA VAL A 566 -0.42 -33.52 9.88
C VAL A 566 -1.82 -33.01 9.55
N SER A 567 -2.83 -33.73 10.06
CA SER A 567 -4.24 -33.43 9.82
C SER A 567 -4.73 -32.18 10.58
N LEU A 568 -5.59 -31.39 9.95
CA LEU A 568 -6.40 -30.35 10.58
C LEU A 568 -7.50 -30.93 11.48
N PHE A 569 -8.01 -32.11 11.13
CA PHE A 569 -9.08 -32.82 11.82
C PHE A 569 -8.56 -33.94 12.71
N SER A 570 -9.19 -34.11 13.88
CA SER A 570 -8.98 -35.26 14.76
C SER A 570 -9.61 -36.54 14.18
N PRO A 571 -9.11 -37.75 14.54
CA PRO A 571 -9.71 -39.02 14.10
C PRO A 571 -11.18 -39.25 14.54
N GLN A 572 -11.67 -38.48 15.51
CA GLN A 572 -13.01 -38.61 16.08
C GLN A 572 -14.03 -37.62 15.49
N GLU A 573 -13.59 -36.65 14.68
CA GLU A 573 -14.49 -35.71 13.99
C GLU A 573 -15.28 -36.41 12.87
N LYS A 574 -16.59 -36.10 12.75
CA LYS A 574 -17.40 -36.54 11.61
C LYS A 574 -17.03 -35.70 10.38
N LEU A 575 -16.38 -36.33 9.41
CA LEU A 575 -15.95 -35.70 8.16
C LEU A 575 -16.75 -36.19 6.96
N GLU A 576 -16.86 -35.34 5.95
CA GLU A 576 -17.56 -35.60 4.69
C GLU A 576 -16.59 -35.41 3.51
N TRP A 577 -16.63 -36.28 2.50
CA TRP A 577 -15.88 -36.05 1.26
C TRP A 577 -16.61 -35.03 0.38
N LEU A 578 -15.89 -34.01 -0.08
CA LEU A 578 -16.45 -33.00 -0.99
C LEU A 578 -16.68 -33.64 -2.37
N PRO A 579 -17.93 -33.70 -2.89
CA PRO A 579 -18.20 -34.28 -4.20
C PRO A 579 -17.41 -33.59 -5.32
N GLY A 580 -17.07 -34.33 -6.38
CA GLY A 580 -16.29 -33.80 -7.52
C GLY A 580 -14.81 -33.48 -7.24
N SER A 581 -14.36 -33.41 -5.97
CA SER A 581 -13.03 -32.90 -5.60
C SER A 581 -11.83 -33.83 -5.90
N LYS A 582 -12.05 -35.03 -6.46
CA LYS A 582 -10.97 -35.93 -6.87
C LYS A 582 -10.30 -35.41 -8.15
N PRO A 583 -8.96 -35.50 -8.30
CA PRO A 583 -8.28 -35.00 -9.49
C PRO A 583 -8.81 -35.56 -10.81
N ASP A 584 -9.20 -36.83 -10.87
CA ASP A 584 -9.71 -37.45 -12.09
C ASP A 584 -11.11 -36.93 -12.47
N HIS A 585 -11.99 -36.71 -11.48
CA HIS A 585 -13.30 -36.07 -11.70
C HIS A 585 -13.14 -34.62 -12.17
N ILE A 586 -12.15 -33.90 -11.64
CA ILE A 586 -11.79 -32.54 -12.06
C ILE A 586 -11.27 -32.56 -13.50
N LEU A 587 -10.40 -33.52 -13.86
CA LEU A 587 -9.85 -33.66 -15.20
C LEU A 587 -10.93 -33.99 -16.24
N GLU A 588 -11.88 -34.88 -15.93
CA GLU A 588 -13.08 -35.10 -16.76
C GLU A 588 -13.89 -33.81 -16.94
N GLY A 589 -14.10 -33.03 -15.88
CA GLY A 589 -14.79 -31.75 -15.96
C GLY A 589 -14.08 -30.76 -16.88
N LEU A 590 -12.76 -30.64 -16.75
CA LEU A 590 -11.93 -29.79 -17.60
C LEU A 590 -11.92 -30.23 -19.07
N GLN A 591 -11.95 -31.53 -19.36
CA GLN A 591 -12.10 -32.04 -20.72
C GLN A 591 -13.44 -31.64 -21.35
N ARG A 592 -14.55 -31.75 -20.60
CA ARG A 592 -15.88 -31.30 -21.06
C ARG A 592 -15.91 -29.80 -21.30
N LEU A 593 -15.37 -29.01 -20.37
CA LEU A 593 -15.21 -27.56 -20.48
C LEU A 593 -14.37 -27.16 -21.70
N GLN A 594 -13.25 -27.88 -21.98
CA GLN A 594 -12.43 -27.63 -23.17
C GLN A 594 -13.23 -27.83 -24.47
N VAL A 595 -13.97 -28.94 -24.57
CA VAL A 595 -14.80 -29.24 -25.75
C VAL A 595 -15.90 -28.19 -25.95
N GLU A 596 -16.56 -27.73 -24.89
CA GLU A 596 -17.56 -26.66 -24.99
C GLU A 596 -16.93 -25.31 -25.36
N LEU A 597 -15.76 -24.95 -24.79
CA LEU A 597 -15.02 -23.73 -25.16
C LEU A 597 -14.65 -23.72 -26.65
N ASP A 598 -14.09 -24.80 -27.17
CA ASP A 598 -13.76 -24.92 -28.59
C ASP A 598 -15.02 -24.96 -29.47
N ARG A 599 -16.11 -25.62 -29.04
CA ARG A 599 -17.41 -25.61 -29.76
C ARG A 599 -18.03 -24.22 -29.82
N ALA A 600 -17.98 -23.46 -28.73
CA ALA A 600 -18.54 -22.13 -28.62
C ALA A 600 -17.73 -21.12 -29.44
N LEU A 601 -16.40 -21.17 -29.38
CA LEU A 601 -15.48 -20.28 -30.13
C LEU A 601 -15.56 -20.48 -31.65
N ASN A 602 -15.79 -21.70 -32.12
CA ASN A 602 -15.91 -22.02 -33.55
C ASN A 602 -17.34 -21.80 -34.12
N SER A 603 -18.36 -21.62 -33.27
CA SER A 603 -19.73 -21.39 -33.71
C SER A 603 -19.94 -19.97 -34.25
N ARG A 604 -20.61 -19.85 -35.41
CA ARG A 604 -21.03 -18.59 -36.05
C ARG A 604 -22.51 -18.27 -35.81
N SER A 605 -23.06 -18.68 -34.66
CA SER A 605 -24.48 -18.58 -34.36
C SER A 605 -24.76 -18.50 -32.87
N ILE A 606 -25.77 -17.72 -32.46
CA ILE A 606 -26.27 -17.72 -31.08
C ILE A 606 -26.92 -19.06 -30.71
N ALA A 607 -26.81 -19.44 -29.43
CA ALA A 607 -27.42 -20.65 -28.89
C ALA A 607 -28.96 -20.57 -28.87
N ALA A 608 -29.60 -21.73 -28.68
CA ALA A 608 -31.01 -21.77 -28.30
C ALA A 608 -31.18 -21.36 -26.84
N THR A 609 -32.31 -20.72 -26.49
CA THR A 609 -32.63 -20.42 -25.09
C THR A 609 -32.96 -21.73 -24.34
N PRO A 610 -32.33 -22.02 -23.18
CA PRO A 610 -32.73 -23.15 -22.34
C PRO A 610 -34.13 -22.94 -21.76
N LYS A 611 -34.79 -24.02 -21.31
CA LYS A 611 -36.15 -23.96 -20.73
C LYS A 611 -36.21 -23.20 -19.40
N SER A 612 -35.09 -23.15 -18.68
CA SER A 612 -34.88 -22.40 -17.45
C SER A 612 -33.52 -21.70 -17.51
N ARG A 613 -33.39 -20.51 -16.92
CA ARG A 613 -32.10 -19.88 -16.65
C ARG A 613 -31.44 -20.64 -15.48
N PRO A 614 -30.12 -20.91 -15.49
CA PRO A 614 -29.43 -21.40 -14.30
C PRO A 614 -29.52 -20.36 -13.17
N ALA A 615 -29.39 -20.81 -11.91
CA ALA A 615 -29.28 -19.89 -10.79
C ALA A 615 -27.96 -19.11 -10.87
N THR A 616 -27.99 -17.82 -10.53
CA THR A 616 -26.78 -16.98 -10.51
C THR A 616 -25.79 -17.52 -9.48
N PRO A 617 -24.54 -17.86 -9.85
CA PRO A 617 -23.56 -18.42 -8.93
C PRO A 617 -23.09 -17.38 -7.90
N ALA A 618 -22.59 -17.85 -6.76
CA ALA A 618 -21.93 -16.99 -5.77
C ALA A 618 -20.51 -16.65 -6.25
N ILE A 619 -20.24 -15.37 -6.53
CA ILE A 619 -18.97 -14.91 -7.13
C ILE A 619 -18.07 -14.22 -6.11
N VAL A 620 -16.76 -14.22 -6.33
CA VAL A 620 -15.80 -13.39 -5.58
C VAL A 620 -15.99 -11.93 -5.96
N VAL A 621 -16.55 -11.14 -5.04
CA VAL A 621 -16.69 -9.69 -5.18
C VAL A 621 -15.46 -8.95 -4.68
N LYS A 622 -14.77 -9.49 -3.66
CA LYS A 622 -13.65 -8.85 -2.96
C LYS A 622 -12.64 -9.89 -2.51
N TRP A 623 -11.35 -9.59 -2.59
CA TRP A 623 -10.28 -10.52 -2.20
C TRP A 623 -8.99 -9.81 -1.79
N VAL A 624 -8.07 -10.57 -1.22
CA VAL A 624 -6.69 -10.13 -0.96
C VAL A 624 -5.69 -11.30 -1.12
N ASP A 625 -4.57 -11.02 -1.78
CA ASP A 625 -3.51 -11.98 -2.12
C ASP A 625 -2.35 -11.88 -1.11
N TYR A 626 -2.15 -12.94 -0.34
CA TYR A 626 -0.96 -13.17 0.49
C TYR A 626 -0.35 -14.57 0.19
N THR A 627 -0.38 -14.97 -1.10
CA THR A 627 0.13 -16.28 -1.58
C THR A 627 1.61 -16.51 -1.27
N ASN A 628 2.37 -15.44 -1.08
CA ASN A 628 3.77 -15.46 -0.65
C ASN A 628 3.99 -16.04 0.77
N LYS A 629 2.96 -16.12 1.63
CA LYS A 629 3.11 -16.57 3.03
C LYS A 629 1.95 -17.38 3.61
N TYR A 630 0.70 -17.06 3.26
CA TYR A 630 -0.48 -17.64 3.90
C TYR A 630 -1.52 -18.21 2.92
N GLY A 631 -1.68 -17.60 1.74
CA GLY A 631 -2.77 -17.89 0.81
C GLY A 631 -3.63 -16.65 0.53
N LEU A 632 -4.92 -16.83 0.23
CA LEU A 632 -5.83 -15.73 -0.12
C LEU A 632 -7.02 -15.64 0.83
N GLY A 633 -7.48 -14.42 1.08
CA GLY A 633 -8.79 -14.13 1.68
C GLY A 633 -9.78 -13.67 0.61
N TYR A 634 -11.06 -14.03 0.75
CA TYR A 634 -12.11 -13.65 -0.21
C TYR A 634 -13.48 -13.40 0.46
N ILE A 635 -14.31 -12.59 -0.20
CA ILE A 635 -15.73 -12.37 0.11
C ILE A 635 -16.55 -12.75 -1.12
N LEU A 636 -17.61 -13.54 -0.91
CA LEU A 636 -18.56 -13.93 -1.95
C LEU A 636 -19.77 -12.98 -1.98
N SER A 637 -20.43 -12.86 -3.13
CA SER A 637 -21.65 -12.07 -3.34
C SER A 637 -22.83 -12.45 -2.43
N ASN A 638 -22.77 -13.58 -1.73
CA ASN A 638 -23.75 -14.00 -0.71
C ASN A 638 -23.34 -13.67 0.74
N GLY A 639 -22.33 -12.80 0.93
CA GLY A 639 -21.84 -12.37 2.25
C GLY A 639 -21.01 -13.41 3.01
N SER A 640 -20.76 -14.60 2.42
CA SER A 640 -19.79 -15.57 2.95
C SER A 640 -18.37 -15.03 2.82
N VAL A 641 -17.56 -15.15 3.88
CA VAL A 641 -16.14 -14.78 3.86
C VAL A 641 -15.32 -16.03 4.09
N GLY A 642 -14.33 -16.27 3.25
CA GLY A 642 -13.47 -17.44 3.33
C GLY A 642 -12.00 -17.14 3.11
N CYS A 643 -11.16 -18.16 3.33
CA CYS A 643 -9.75 -18.12 2.98
C CYS A 643 -9.32 -19.45 2.38
N VAL A 644 -8.48 -19.39 1.34
CA VAL A 644 -7.76 -20.54 0.77
C VAL A 644 -6.32 -20.46 1.26
N PHE A 645 -5.90 -21.41 2.08
CA PHE A 645 -4.54 -21.48 2.62
C PHE A 645 -3.68 -22.44 1.79
N ARG A 646 -2.46 -21.99 1.49
CA ARG A 646 -1.39 -22.85 0.97
C ARG A 646 -0.94 -23.87 2.02
N GLU A 647 -0.03 -24.77 1.63
CA GLU A 647 0.77 -25.58 2.57
C GLU A 647 1.40 -24.69 3.68
N THR A 648 1.19 -25.05 4.96
CA THR A 648 1.70 -24.27 6.12
C THR A 648 2.40 -25.17 7.15
N PRO A 649 3.59 -24.80 7.69
CA PRO A 649 4.24 -25.53 8.79
C PRO A 649 3.36 -25.68 10.04
N ALA A 650 3.61 -26.71 10.85
CA ALA A 650 2.74 -27.13 11.94
C ALA A 650 3.50 -27.41 13.26
N GLY A 651 4.08 -26.38 13.88
CA GLY A 651 4.77 -26.52 15.16
C GLY A 651 5.35 -25.22 15.72
N SER A 652 6.01 -25.35 16.88
CA SER A 652 6.95 -24.36 17.41
C SER A 652 8.25 -24.34 16.56
N PRO A 653 9.17 -23.37 16.75
CA PRO A 653 10.42 -23.27 15.98
C PRO A 653 11.42 -24.43 16.13
N GLU A 654 11.04 -25.53 16.77
CA GLU A 654 11.89 -26.68 17.12
C GLU A 654 11.47 -27.96 16.37
N SER A 655 10.42 -27.93 15.54
CA SER A 655 9.96 -29.08 14.75
C SER A 655 9.62 -28.69 13.29
N GLU A 656 10.64 -28.49 12.45
CA GLU A 656 10.47 -27.97 11.08
C GLU A 656 9.82 -28.98 10.10
N ASP A 657 9.80 -30.28 10.43
CA ASP A 657 9.34 -31.36 9.51
C ASP A 657 7.82 -31.56 9.42
N ASN A 658 7.04 -30.96 10.33
CA ASN A 658 5.58 -31.13 10.39
C ASN A 658 4.84 -30.05 9.60
N VAL A 659 3.86 -30.44 8.78
CA VAL A 659 3.19 -29.56 7.81
C VAL A 659 1.69 -29.84 7.69
N ILE A 660 0.85 -28.79 7.65
CA ILE A 660 -0.57 -28.89 7.30
C ILE A 660 -0.74 -28.75 5.78
N ALA A 661 -1.52 -29.65 5.19
CA ALA A 661 -1.90 -29.61 3.78
C ALA A 661 -2.68 -28.32 3.40
N PRO A 662 -2.73 -27.97 2.09
CA PRO A 662 -3.62 -26.92 1.58
C PRO A 662 -5.05 -27.11 2.10
N SER A 663 -5.61 -26.03 2.62
CA SER A 663 -6.82 -26.05 3.45
C SER A 663 -7.65 -24.79 3.22
N CYS A 664 -8.97 -24.89 3.34
CA CYS A 664 -9.87 -23.73 3.23
C CYS A 664 -10.69 -23.56 4.51
N ILE A 665 -11.12 -22.33 4.78
CA ILE A 665 -12.12 -22.00 5.80
C ILE A 665 -13.23 -21.16 5.16
N VAL A 666 -14.48 -21.44 5.50
CA VAL A 666 -15.63 -20.59 5.14
C VAL A 666 -16.46 -20.29 6.37
N ILE A 667 -16.77 -19.01 6.54
CA ILE A 667 -17.67 -18.49 7.57
C ILE A 667 -18.80 -17.77 6.84
N ARG A 668 -19.98 -18.39 6.89
CA ARG A 668 -21.24 -17.82 6.41
C ARG A 668 -21.60 -16.62 7.31
N ASP A 669 -22.34 -15.64 6.76
CA ASP A 669 -22.58 -14.34 7.41
C ASP A 669 -21.33 -13.49 7.73
N GLY A 670 -20.14 -13.88 7.23
CA GLY A 670 -18.87 -13.25 7.57
C GLY A 670 -18.84 -11.74 7.32
N GLU A 671 -19.37 -11.28 6.18
CA GLU A 671 -19.39 -9.86 5.82
C GLU A 671 -20.38 -9.07 6.69
N ARG A 672 -21.61 -9.58 6.84
CA ARG A 672 -22.64 -9.03 7.73
C ARG A 672 -22.15 -8.89 9.17
N HIS A 673 -21.39 -9.88 9.64
CA HIS A 673 -20.74 -9.86 10.94
C HIS A 673 -19.65 -8.78 11.02
N LEU A 674 -18.70 -8.74 10.07
CA LEU A 674 -17.60 -7.77 10.04
C LEU A 674 -18.10 -6.32 9.97
N ALA A 675 -19.12 -6.05 9.16
CA ALA A 675 -19.74 -4.73 9.02
C ALA A 675 -20.39 -4.22 10.31
N ASN A 676 -20.99 -5.12 11.11
CA ASN A 676 -21.72 -4.76 12.33
C ASN A 676 -20.86 -4.75 13.60
N ARG A 677 -19.53 -4.89 13.52
CA ARG A 677 -18.66 -4.92 14.73
C ARG A 677 -18.60 -3.61 15.52
N THR A 678 -18.99 -2.49 14.91
CA THR A 678 -19.19 -1.19 15.59
C THR A 678 -20.63 -0.93 16.01
N ASN A 679 -21.60 -1.72 15.54
CA ASN A 679 -23.01 -1.53 15.84
C ASN A 679 -23.34 -2.04 17.25
N LYS A 680 -23.72 -1.13 18.15
CA LYS A 680 -24.03 -1.47 19.55
C LYS A 680 -25.20 -2.46 19.69
N SER A 681 -26.17 -2.46 18.77
CA SER A 681 -27.32 -3.37 18.81
C SER A 681 -27.03 -4.79 18.30
N TYR A 682 -25.89 -5.00 17.62
CA TYR A 682 -25.54 -6.32 17.09
C TYR A 682 -24.92 -7.21 18.18
N VAL A 683 -25.67 -8.23 18.61
CA VAL A 683 -25.32 -9.13 19.72
C VAL A 683 -23.91 -9.75 19.58
N ASN A 684 -23.50 -10.15 18.37
CA ASN A 684 -22.20 -10.79 18.17
C ASN A 684 -21.03 -9.79 17.95
N ARG A 685 -21.19 -8.47 18.16
CA ARG A 685 -20.18 -7.45 17.78
C ARG A 685 -18.79 -7.68 18.40
N HIS A 686 -18.74 -8.25 19.62
CA HIS A 686 -17.51 -8.54 20.36
C HIS A 686 -16.87 -9.90 20.00
N GLN A 687 -17.61 -10.76 19.31
CA GLN A 687 -17.16 -12.09 18.94
C GLN A 687 -16.18 -12.02 17.75
N ILE A 688 -15.44 -13.11 17.51
CA ILE A 688 -14.51 -13.19 16.37
C ILE A 688 -15.21 -13.64 15.08
N ILE A 689 -16.32 -14.37 15.21
CA ILE A 689 -17.16 -14.90 14.13
C ILE A 689 -18.65 -14.73 14.52
N PRO A 690 -19.63 -14.86 13.60
CA PRO A 690 -21.05 -14.87 13.97
C PRO A 690 -21.45 -16.12 14.76
N ILE A 691 -21.36 -16.07 16.09
CA ILE A 691 -21.66 -17.18 17.03
C ILE A 691 -23.12 -17.67 16.96
N SER A 692 -24.05 -16.82 16.51
CA SER A 692 -25.45 -17.19 16.26
C SER A 692 -25.75 -17.60 14.82
N GLY A 693 -24.73 -17.67 13.95
CA GLY A 693 -24.86 -18.09 12.55
C GLY A 693 -24.62 -19.58 12.34
N PRO A 694 -24.48 -20.02 11.07
CA PRO A 694 -24.13 -21.39 10.73
C PRO A 694 -22.78 -21.86 11.28
N ASN A 695 -22.53 -23.17 11.20
CA ASN A 695 -21.25 -23.77 11.60
C ASN A 695 -20.07 -23.21 10.77
N VAL A 696 -18.88 -23.23 11.36
CA VAL A 696 -17.62 -22.94 10.65
C VAL A 696 -17.26 -24.15 9.81
N GLU A 697 -17.09 -23.94 8.52
CA GLU A 697 -16.72 -24.99 7.57
C GLU A 697 -15.21 -24.95 7.33
N PHE A 698 -14.54 -26.04 7.65
CA PHE A 698 -13.13 -26.27 7.32
C PHE A 698 -13.03 -27.31 6.22
N TYR A 699 -12.06 -27.13 5.33
CA TYR A 699 -11.77 -28.04 4.23
C TYR A 699 -10.28 -28.34 4.18
N GLU A 700 -9.91 -29.57 3.81
CA GLU A 700 -8.51 -30.02 3.76
C GLU A 700 -8.29 -30.93 2.56
N SER A 701 -7.22 -30.68 1.79
CA SER A 701 -6.82 -31.56 0.69
C SER A 701 -6.17 -32.85 1.23
N LYS A 702 -6.58 -33.99 0.68
CA LYS A 702 -5.93 -35.31 0.88
C LYS A 702 -5.31 -35.83 -0.43
N GLY A 703 -4.91 -34.91 -1.32
CA GLY A 703 -4.29 -35.20 -2.61
C GLY A 703 -5.23 -35.97 -3.54
N GLU A 704 -4.75 -37.07 -4.11
CA GLU A 704 -5.50 -37.95 -5.02
C GLU A 704 -6.84 -38.48 -4.47
N ARG A 705 -7.04 -38.46 -3.14
CA ARG A 705 -8.32 -38.84 -2.54
C ARG A 705 -9.40 -37.75 -2.63
N GLY A 706 -9.04 -36.52 -3.01
CA GLY A 706 -9.90 -35.34 -3.00
C GLY A 706 -9.84 -34.55 -1.68
N MET A 707 -10.86 -33.74 -1.41
CA MET A 707 -10.94 -32.88 -0.22
C MET A 707 -11.93 -33.42 0.81
N LEU A 708 -11.57 -33.31 2.09
CA LEU A 708 -12.46 -33.52 3.23
C LEU A 708 -13.04 -32.20 3.73
N ARG A 709 -14.29 -32.24 4.18
CA ARG A 709 -15.04 -31.18 4.85
C ARG A 709 -15.27 -31.59 6.31
N GLY A 710 -15.03 -30.67 7.24
CA GLY A 710 -15.42 -30.76 8.64
C GLY A 710 -16.19 -29.52 9.07
N SER A 711 -17.23 -29.71 9.89
CA SER A 711 -18.14 -28.64 10.32
C SER A 711 -18.09 -28.50 11.84
N VAL A 712 -17.53 -27.39 12.34
CA VAL A 712 -17.46 -27.11 13.79
C VAL A 712 -18.51 -26.07 14.17
N PRO A 713 -19.33 -26.29 15.22
CA PRO A 713 -20.30 -25.30 15.69
C PRO A 713 -19.64 -23.95 16.01
N ALA A 714 -20.19 -22.85 15.48
CA ALA A 714 -19.61 -21.51 15.71
C ALA A 714 -19.49 -21.17 17.21
N LYS A 715 -20.40 -21.71 18.04
CA LYS A 715 -20.40 -21.60 19.51
C LYS A 715 -19.11 -22.12 20.19
N THR A 716 -18.39 -23.06 19.58
CA THR A 716 -17.08 -23.53 20.08
C THR A 716 -16.03 -22.41 20.11
N TYR A 717 -16.16 -21.43 19.21
CA TYR A 717 -15.26 -20.28 19.09
C TYR A 717 -15.81 -19.03 19.78
N ARG A 718 -16.72 -19.20 20.76
CA ARG A 718 -17.23 -18.11 21.59
C ARG A 718 -16.09 -17.50 22.40
N VAL A 719 -16.04 -16.18 22.37
CA VAL A 719 -15.19 -15.34 23.20
C VAL A 719 -16.00 -14.90 24.42
N ALA A 720 -15.44 -15.07 25.61
CA ALA A 720 -15.99 -14.49 26.84
C ALA A 720 -15.84 -12.96 26.80
N GLU A 721 -16.89 -12.25 27.21
CA GLU A 721 -16.89 -10.79 27.27
C GLU A 721 -16.37 -10.35 28.65
N SER A 722 -15.46 -9.38 28.66
CA SER A 722 -14.97 -8.80 29.92
C SER A 722 -16.10 -8.07 30.65
N THR A 723 -16.02 -7.96 31.98
CA THR A 723 -16.91 -7.10 32.79
C THR A 723 -16.86 -5.63 32.35
N GLU A 724 -15.77 -5.21 31.70
CA GLU A 724 -15.62 -3.87 31.08
C GLU A 724 -16.21 -3.77 29.65
N GLY A 725 -16.83 -4.84 29.12
CA GLY A 725 -17.34 -4.88 27.75
C GLY A 725 -16.26 -4.98 26.65
N ARG A 726 -15.00 -5.28 27.02
CA ARG A 726 -13.94 -5.57 26.04
C ARG A 726 -14.09 -7.00 25.47
N PRO A 727 -13.84 -7.22 24.17
CA PRO A 727 -13.82 -8.55 23.58
C PRO A 727 -12.61 -9.35 24.10
N GLY A 728 -12.87 -10.50 24.73
CA GLY A 728 -11.81 -11.38 25.22
C GLY A 728 -10.94 -12.01 24.12
N ARG A 729 -10.01 -12.87 24.54
CA ARG A 729 -9.19 -13.68 23.63
C ARG A 729 -9.93 -14.97 23.29
N LEU A 730 -9.71 -15.52 22.09
CA LEU A 730 -10.20 -16.87 21.76
C LEU A 730 -9.53 -17.88 22.72
N PRO A 731 -10.28 -18.77 23.39
CA PRO A 731 -9.71 -19.77 24.29
C PRO A 731 -8.64 -20.61 23.58
N LEU A 732 -7.75 -21.24 24.36
CA LEU A 732 -6.84 -22.26 23.84
C LEU A 732 -7.66 -23.47 23.35
N GLY A 733 -7.24 -24.10 22.26
CA GLY A 733 -7.85 -25.35 21.81
C GLY A 733 -7.60 -26.48 22.81
N VAL A 734 -8.55 -27.39 22.95
CA VAL A 734 -8.47 -28.52 23.89
C VAL A 734 -7.32 -29.48 23.51
N ASP A 735 -7.01 -29.58 22.22
CA ASP A 735 -5.94 -30.40 21.66
C ASP A 735 -5.17 -29.67 20.53
N ALA A 736 -4.27 -30.39 19.86
CA ALA A 736 -3.51 -29.85 18.73
C ALA A 736 -4.36 -29.54 17.48
N PHE A 737 -5.47 -30.26 17.25
CA PHE A 737 -6.34 -30.07 16.09
C PHE A 737 -7.16 -28.79 16.24
N ASP A 738 -7.74 -28.56 17.41
CA ASP A 738 -8.47 -27.33 17.72
C ASP A 738 -7.56 -26.11 17.75
N ASN A 739 -6.31 -26.24 18.20
CA ASN A 739 -5.34 -25.15 18.09
C ASN A 739 -4.97 -24.82 16.62
N ARG A 740 -4.83 -25.82 15.73
CA ARG A 740 -4.68 -25.60 14.27
C ARG A 740 -5.91 -24.90 13.67
N LYS A 741 -7.13 -25.37 13.98
CA LYS A 741 -8.40 -24.74 13.54
C LYS A 741 -8.51 -23.29 14.02
N ARG A 742 -8.14 -23.02 15.28
CA ARG A 742 -8.04 -21.70 15.89
C ARG A 742 -7.09 -20.76 15.15
N GLU A 743 -5.92 -21.22 14.73
CA GLU A 743 -4.98 -20.40 13.95
C GLU A 743 -5.56 -19.98 12.59
N LYS A 744 -6.24 -20.90 11.89
CA LYS A 744 -6.93 -20.60 10.63
C LYS A 744 -8.05 -19.56 10.83
N ILE A 745 -8.80 -19.61 11.95
CA ILE A 745 -9.76 -18.55 12.34
C ILE A 745 -9.06 -17.21 12.66
N CYS A 746 -7.92 -17.23 13.37
CA CYS A 746 -7.15 -16.01 13.65
C CYS A 746 -6.57 -15.37 12.38
N LEU A 747 -6.24 -16.17 11.35
CA LEU A 747 -5.89 -15.66 10.02
C LEU A 747 -7.12 -15.13 9.27
N TRP A 748 -8.24 -15.84 9.27
CA TRP A 748 -9.51 -15.37 8.69
C TRP A 748 -9.93 -14.00 9.25
N LYS A 749 -9.80 -13.79 10.58
CA LYS A 749 -10.09 -12.49 11.22
C LYS A 749 -9.23 -11.37 10.63
N LYS A 750 -7.95 -11.64 10.35
CA LYS A 750 -7.01 -10.66 9.77
C LYS A 750 -7.35 -10.38 8.30
N PHE A 751 -7.62 -11.41 7.51
CA PHE A 751 -8.07 -11.27 6.13
C PHE A 751 -9.39 -10.48 6.00
N GLY A 752 -10.40 -10.85 6.80
CA GLY A 752 -11.69 -10.15 6.85
C GLY A 752 -11.56 -8.69 7.27
N ASN A 753 -10.82 -8.40 8.35
CA ASN A 753 -10.50 -7.04 8.76
C ASN A 753 -9.80 -6.24 7.63
N TYR A 754 -8.81 -6.82 6.95
CA TYR A 754 -8.08 -6.14 5.86
C TYR A 754 -9.02 -5.80 4.69
N MET A 755 -9.82 -6.77 4.23
CA MET A 755 -10.77 -6.57 3.12
C MET A 755 -11.88 -5.56 3.48
N PHE A 756 -12.27 -5.46 4.75
CA PHE A 756 -13.25 -4.48 5.21
C PHE A 756 -12.65 -3.07 5.43
N ALA A 757 -11.42 -2.98 5.91
CA ALA A 757 -10.76 -1.70 6.18
C ALA A 757 -10.27 -0.97 4.92
N TYR A 758 -9.71 -1.71 3.94
CA TYR A 758 -8.99 -1.10 2.82
C TYR A 758 -9.77 -1.03 1.50
N GLY A 759 -10.84 -1.80 1.33
CA GLY A 759 -11.74 -1.65 0.18
C GLY A 759 -12.91 -0.74 0.53
N ARG A 760 -12.65 0.57 0.60
CA ARG A 760 -13.69 1.62 0.69
C ARG A 760 -13.59 2.61 -0.48
N ASP A 761 -13.34 2.06 -1.66
CA ASP A 761 -13.98 2.56 -2.88
C ASP A 761 -15.50 2.29 -2.71
N ALA A 762 -16.36 3.21 -3.14
CA ALA A 762 -17.69 3.39 -2.54
C ALA A 762 -18.81 2.57 -3.23
N GLU A 763 -18.42 1.55 -4.00
CA GLU A 763 -19.24 0.99 -5.07
C GLU A 763 -19.72 -0.44 -4.83
N TYR A 764 -20.92 -0.53 -4.26
CA TYR A 764 -21.94 -1.45 -4.74
C TYR A 764 -23.30 -0.81 -4.44
N PRO A 765 -24.20 -0.62 -5.43
CA PRO A 765 -25.57 -0.19 -5.16
C PRO A 765 -26.23 -1.15 -4.16
N HIS A 766 -26.69 -0.61 -3.04
CA HIS A 766 -27.35 -1.41 -2.00
C HIS A 766 -28.75 -1.78 -2.45
N GLU A 767 -28.87 -2.78 -3.33
CA GLU A 767 -30.13 -3.50 -3.51
C GLU A 767 -30.62 -3.93 -2.12
N SER A 768 -31.89 -3.66 -1.85
CA SER A 768 -32.42 -3.77 -0.50
C SER A 768 -32.49 -5.25 -0.11
N TRP A 769 -31.67 -5.63 0.88
CA TRP A 769 -31.71 -6.97 1.48
C TRP A 769 -33.03 -7.12 2.24
N THR A 770 -34.08 -7.47 1.50
CA THR A 770 -35.43 -7.65 1.99
C THR A 770 -35.44 -8.86 2.91
N ALA A 771 -35.56 -8.60 4.21
CA ALA A 771 -35.63 -9.61 5.25
C ALA A 771 -36.94 -10.41 5.13
N GLY A 772 -36.98 -11.36 4.20
CA GLY A 772 -38.19 -12.09 3.81
C GLY A 772 -38.01 -13.24 2.81
N GLN A 773 -36.79 -13.61 2.41
CA GLN A 773 -36.56 -14.86 1.68
C GLN A 773 -36.15 -15.99 2.64
N ASN A 774 -36.70 -17.20 2.42
CA ASN A 774 -36.58 -18.32 3.36
C ASN A 774 -35.13 -18.72 3.65
N PRO A 775 -34.73 -18.93 4.92
CA PRO A 775 -33.41 -19.47 5.27
C PRO A 775 -33.09 -20.81 4.57
N GLU A 776 -34.12 -21.62 4.35
CA GLU A 776 -34.06 -22.95 3.72
C GLU A 776 -33.64 -22.92 2.23
N ALA A 777 -33.63 -21.75 1.58
CA ALA A 777 -33.24 -21.60 0.19
C ALA A 777 -31.72 -21.47 -0.05
N THR A 778 -30.88 -21.41 0.99
CA THR A 778 -29.41 -21.39 0.84
C THR A 778 -28.82 -22.78 0.57
N VAL A 779 -29.19 -23.34 -0.58
CA VAL A 779 -28.76 -24.67 -1.06
C VAL A 779 -27.24 -24.72 -1.26
N ASN A 780 -26.61 -25.68 -0.60
CA ASN A 780 -25.25 -26.19 -0.83
C ASN A 780 -24.08 -25.18 -0.86
N GLY A 781 -23.37 -25.07 0.26
CA GLY A 781 -21.96 -25.52 0.34
C GLY A 781 -20.86 -24.82 -0.48
N THR A 782 -21.14 -23.90 -1.41
CA THR A 782 -20.13 -23.32 -2.31
C THR A 782 -18.94 -22.75 -1.53
N VAL A 783 -17.75 -23.28 -1.84
CA VAL A 783 -16.44 -22.91 -1.30
C VAL A 783 -15.44 -22.81 -2.46
N ILE A 784 -14.45 -21.93 -2.32
CA ILE A 784 -13.33 -21.88 -3.27
C ILE A 784 -12.33 -22.96 -2.87
N THR A 785 -12.09 -23.90 -3.77
CA THR A 785 -11.14 -25.00 -3.59
C THR A 785 -9.79 -24.72 -4.24
N PHE A 786 -9.77 -23.80 -5.22
CA PHE A 786 -8.64 -23.57 -6.11
C PHE A 786 -8.47 -22.08 -6.44
N TYR A 787 -7.20 -21.64 -6.55
CA TYR A 787 -6.85 -20.36 -7.15
C TYR A 787 -5.61 -20.49 -8.04
N GLN A 788 -5.63 -19.86 -9.21
CA GLN A 788 -4.43 -19.65 -10.02
C GLN A 788 -4.37 -18.24 -10.57
N ARG A 789 -3.15 -17.73 -10.78
CA ARG A 789 -2.85 -16.43 -11.36
C ARG A 789 -1.82 -16.57 -12.47
N TRP A 790 -2.00 -15.83 -13.57
CA TRP A 790 -1.05 -15.71 -14.68
C TRP A 790 -0.66 -14.25 -14.88
N GLY A 791 0.27 -13.77 -14.04
CA GLY A 791 0.71 -12.39 -14.03
C GLY A 791 -0.30 -11.46 -13.35
N ASP A 792 -1.26 -10.97 -14.13
CA ASP A 792 -2.31 -10.02 -13.73
C ASP A 792 -3.74 -10.56 -13.90
N VAL A 793 -3.95 -11.65 -14.63
CA VAL A 793 -5.24 -12.40 -14.62
C VAL A 793 -5.27 -13.39 -13.46
N GLY A 794 -6.35 -13.41 -12.69
CA GLY A 794 -6.62 -14.41 -11.64
C GLY A 794 -7.84 -15.27 -11.96
N CYS A 795 -7.81 -16.55 -11.57
CA CYS A 795 -8.88 -17.52 -11.71
C CYS A 795 -9.21 -18.16 -10.36
N TRP A 796 -10.51 -18.22 -10.04
CA TRP A 796 -11.05 -18.88 -8.85
C TRP A 796 -11.85 -20.12 -9.29
N GLY A 797 -11.52 -21.27 -8.73
CA GLY A 797 -12.27 -22.52 -8.91
C GLY A 797 -13.17 -22.82 -7.72
N PHE A 798 -14.45 -23.04 -7.99
CA PHE A 798 -15.48 -23.30 -6.98
C PHE A 798 -15.78 -24.80 -6.85
N SER A 799 -16.23 -25.22 -5.66
CA SER A 799 -16.56 -26.62 -5.35
C SER A 799 -17.71 -27.21 -6.17
N ASP A 800 -18.52 -26.37 -6.80
CA ASP A 800 -19.60 -26.72 -7.73
C ASP A 800 -19.12 -26.78 -9.20
N GLY A 801 -17.82 -26.62 -9.44
CA GLY A 801 -17.17 -26.70 -10.75
C GLY A 801 -17.16 -25.39 -11.56
N HIS A 802 -17.76 -24.31 -11.06
CA HIS A 802 -17.72 -23.02 -11.75
C HIS A 802 -16.32 -22.40 -11.68
N PHE A 803 -15.99 -21.58 -12.68
CA PHE A 803 -14.73 -20.83 -12.73
C PHE A 803 -14.99 -19.34 -12.95
N GLN A 804 -14.38 -18.49 -12.11
CA GLN A 804 -14.38 -17.03 -12.28
C GLN A 804 -12.98 -16.54 -12.65
N PHE A 805 -12.86 -15.91 -13.82
CA PHE A 805 -11.66 -15.22 -14.28
C PHE A 805 -11.81 -13.70 -14.09
N ASN A 806 -10.88 -13.08 -13.38
CA ASN A 806 -10.79 -11.63 -13.18
C ASN A 806 -9.66 -11.09 -14.07
N PHE A 807 -9.97 -10.14 -14.95
CA PHE A 807 -9.03 -9.55 -15.91
C PHE A 807 -8.53 -8.16 -15.45
N PRO A 808 -7.34 -7.71 -15.93
CA PRO A 808 -6.72 -6.45 -15.51
C PRO A 808 -7.30 -5.19 -16.17
N ASP A 809 -8.38 -5.34 -16.93
CA ASP A 809 -9.33 -4.28 -17.31
C ASP A 809 -10.56 -4.25 -16.38
N HIS A 810 -10.43 -4.86 -15.20
CA HIS A 810 -11.45 -5.04 -14.14
C HIS A 810 -12.68 -5.88 -14.51
N THR A 811 -12.80 -6.32 -15.78
CA THR A 811 -13.88 -7.21 -16.22
C THR A 811 -13.75 -8.62 -15.63
N LYS A 812 -14.87 -9.36 -15.58
CA LYS A 812 -14.91 -10.71 -14.97
C LYS A 812 -15.74 -11.64 -15.84
N VAL A 813 -15.22 -12.84 -16.09
CA VAL A 813 -15.89 -13.90 -16.85
C VAL A 813 -16.13 -15.06 -15.89
N VAL A 814 -17.40 -15.37 -15.62
CA VAL A 814 -17.79 -16.53 -14.81
C VAL A 814 -18.42 -17.58 -15.74
N LEU A 815 -17.89 -18.80 -15.71
CA LEU A 815 -18.37 -19.92 -16.52
C LEU A 815 -19.00 -20.99 -15.63
N SER A 816 -20.06 -21.61 -16.14
CA SER A 816 -20.63 -22.84 -15.55
C SER A 816 -19.67 -24.02 -15.67
N ALA A 817 -19.88 -25.04 -14.82
CA ALA A 817 -19.04 -26.25 -14.77
C ALA A 817 -19.00 -27.06 -16.08
N ASP A 818 -19.98 -26.87 -16.97
CA ASP A 818 -20.05 -27.45 -18.31
C ASP A 818 -19.53 -26.49 -19.41
N GLY A 819 -19.20 -25.24 -19.08
CA GLY A 819 -18.80 -24.17 -20.00
C GLY A 819 -19.93 -23.52 -20.80
N PHE A 820 -21.17 -24.03 -20.70
CA PHE A 820 -22.26 -23.61 -21.60
C PHE A 820 -22.81 -22.22 -21.26
N TRP A 821 -22.89 -21.86 -19.98
CA TRP A 821 -23.38 -20.57 -19.50
C TRP A 821 -22.23 -19.65 -19.09
N CYS A 822 -22.42 -18.35 -19.33
CA CYS A 822 -21.44 -17.33 -19.00
C CYS A 822 -22.12 -16.07 -18.42
N ASP A 823 -21.62 -15.63 -17.27
CA ASP A 823 -21.94 -14.34 -16.67
C ASP A 823 -20.72 -13.42 -16.84
N PHE A 824 -20.85 -12.43 -17.73
CA PHE A 824 -19.77 -11.51 -18.10
C PHE A 824 -20.02 -10.12 -17.51
N TYR A 825 -19.20 -9.74 -16.52
CA TYR A 825 -19.20 -8.42 -15.89
C TYR A 825 -18.24 -7.51 -16.66
N HIS A 826 -18.77 -6.44 -17.25
CA HIS A 826 -18.06 -5.63 -18.25
C HIS A 826 -17.92 -4.16 -17.81
N LEU A 827 -17.34 -3.33 -18.68
CA LEU A 827 -17.39 -1.87 -18.63
C LEU A 827 -18.51 -1.34 -19.54
N SER A 828 -18.93 -0.09 -19.37
CA SER A 828 -19.73 0.65 -20.37
C SER A 828 -18.93 0.83 -21.68
N PHE A 829 -19.60 1.15 -22.80
CA PHE A 829 -18.93 1.33 -24.09
C PHE A 829 -17.88 2.45 -24.02
N GLU A 830 -18.23 3.52 -23.31
CA GLU A 830 -17.44 4.72 -23.08
C GLU A 830 -16.15 4.37 -22.34
N CYS A 831 -16.26 3.65 -21.21
CA CYS A 831 -15.11 3.23 -20.41
C CYS A 831 -14.25 2.18 -21.11
N ALA A 832 -14.85 1.23 -21.84
CA ALA A 832 -14.11 0.23 -22.63
C ALA A 832 -13.30 0.89 -23.77
N ARG A 833 -13.91 1.89 -24.43
CA ARG A 833 -13.25 2.69 -25.47
C ARG A 833 -12.15 3.57 -24.89
N GLU A 834 -12.39 4.26 -23.77
CA GLU A 834 -11.38 5.11 -23.14
C GLU A 834 -10.17 4.31 -22.64
N LEU A 835 -10.39 3.12 -22.05
CA LEU A 835 -9.32 2.20 -21.69
C LEU A 835 -8.54 1.71 -22.92
N THR A 836 -9.22 1.47 -24.04
CA THR A 836 -8.61 1.06 -25.32
C THR A 836 -7.76 2.18 -25.94
N GLU A 837 -8.20 3.44 -25.85
CA GLU A 837 -7.54 4.61 -26.44
C GLU A 837 -6.41 5.18 -25.57
N LYS A 838 -6.61 5.24 -24.25
CA LYS A 838 -5.73 5.96 -23.30
C LYS A 838 -4.97 5.04 -22.33
N GLY A 839 -5.42 3.80 -22.15
CA GLY A 839 -4.89 2.90 -21.12
C GLY A 839 -5.36 3.23 -19.68
N THR A 840 -6.26 4.19 -19.51
CA THR A 840 -6.74 4.68 -18.19
C THR A 840 -8.24 4.47 -18.05
N LEU A 841 -8.73 4.26 -16.82
CA LEU A 841 -10.17 4.29 -16.51
C LEU A 841 -10.54 5.55 -15.71
N PRO A 842 -11.70 6.18 -15.98
CA PRO A 842 -12.25 7.19 -15.07
C PRO A 842 -12.70 6.54 -13.76
N SER A 843 -12.69 7.29 -12.66
CA SER A 843 -12.98 6.74 -11.32
C SER A 843 -14.39 6.15 -11.20
N THR A 844 -15.36 6.62 -11.99
CA THR A 844 -16.74 6.11 -12.02
C THR A 844 -16.95 4.90 -12.95
N ALA A 845 -15.90 4.39 -13.59
CA ALA A 845 -16.00 3.23 -14.49
C ALA A 845 -16.39 1.91 -13.79
N LEU A 846 -16.41 1.89 -12.46
CA LEU A 846 -16.73 0.73 -11.64
C LEU A 846 -18.13 0.84 -11.01
N ASP A 847 -18.63 2.07 -10.73
CA ASP A 847 -20.04 2.38 -10.39
C ASP A 847 -21.03 1.75 -11.39
N GLU A 848 -20.78 2.00 -12.69
CA GLU A 848 -21.71 1.66 -13.79
C GLU A 848 -21.70 0.17 -14.19
N ARG A 849 -20.99 -0.70 -13.46
CA ARG A 849 -20.72 -2.08 -13.89
C ARG A 849 -21.97 -2.95 -13.91
N GLN A 850 -22.44 -3.22 -15.13
CA GLN A 850 -23.46 -4.22 -15.43
C GLN A 850 -22.84 -5.60 -15.76
N HIS A 851 -23.70 -6.61 -15.95
CA HIS A 851 -23.29 -7.93 -16.42
C HIS A 851 -24.28 -8.51 -17.46
N LEU A 852 -23.74 -9.27 -18.42
CA LEU A 852 -24.50 -10.01 -19.41
C LEU A 852 -24.53 -11.50 -19.01
N SER A 853 -25.72 -12.08 -18.90
CA SER A 853 -25.96 -13.46 -18.45
C SER A 853 -26.62 -14.28 -19.56
N TYR A 854 -25.82 -15.04 -20.30
CA TYR A 854 -26.25 -15.75 -21.51
C TYR A 854 -25.41 -17.02 -21.74
N PRO A 855 -25.84 -17.95 -22.62
CA PRO A 855 -24.97 -19.00 -23.10
C PRO A 855 -23.68 -18.42 -23.73
N LEU A 856 -22.52 -19.03 -23.46
CA LEU A 856 -21.21 -18.54 -23.91
C LEU A 856 -21.17 -18.32 -25.42
N GLN A 857 -21.69 -19.29 -26.19
CA GLN A 857 -21.85 -19.22 -27.65
C GLN A 857 -22.65 -17.98 -28.11
N THR A 858 -23.59 -17.49 -27.31
CA THR A 858 -24.38 -16.28 -27.61
C THR A 858 -23.59 -15.01 -27.35
N LEU A 859 -22.81 -14.92 -26.25
CA LEU A 859 -21.92 -13.77 -26.00
C LEU A 859 -20.80 -13.66 -27.05
N LEU A 860 -20.32 -14.80 -27.57
CA LEU A 860 -19.37 -14.85 -28.69
C LEU A 860 -19.97 -14.48 -30.05
N ASN A 861 -21.29 -14.38 -30.15
CA ASN A 861 -22.05 -14.06 -31.38
C ASN A 861 -23.10 -12.96 -31.12
N PHE A 862 -22.77 -11.98 -30.25
CA PHE A 862 -23.72 -11.04 -29.64
C PHE A 862 -24.18 -9.91 -30.60
N ILE A 863 -24.93 -10.32 -31.63
CA ILE A 863 -25.39 -9.49 -32.75
C ILE A 863 -26.88 -9.75 -32.95
N ALA A 864 -27.70 -8.69 -32.91
CA ALA A 864 -29.11 -8.79 -33.29
C ALA A 864 -29.22 -9.13 -34.78
N LYS A 865 -29.91 -10.21 -35.11
CA LYS A 865 -30.17 -10.56 -36.51
C LYS A 865 -31.37 -9.78 -37.03
N PRO A 866 -31.29 -9.10 -38.18
CA PRO A 866 -32.45 -8.43 -38.76
C PRO A 866 -33.57 -9.45 -39.01
N THR A 867 -34.79 -9.05 -38.69
CA THR A 867 -36.01 -9.89 -38.59
C THR A 867 -36.57 -10.31 -39.96
N ARG A 868 -35.75 -10.99 -40.77
CA ARG A 868 -36.26 -11.77 -41.90
C ARG A 868 -37.03 -12.99 -41.36
N ALA A 869 -38.30 -13.09 -41.74
CA ALA A 869 -39.23 -14.11 -41.26
C ALA A 869 -38.68 -15.55 -41.45
N ALA A 870 -38.19 -16.13 -40.36
CA ALA A 870 -37.73 -17.51 -40.32
C ALA A 870 -38.92 -18.44 -40.08
N LYS A 871 -38.95 -19.59 -40.78
CA LYS A 871 -39.93 -20.66 -40.51
C LYS A 871 -39.89 -21.07 -39.03
N PRO A 872 -41.01 -21.48 -38.42
CA PRO A 872 -41.12 -21.70 -36.97
C PRO A 872 -40.20 -22.83 -36.49
N THR A 873 -39.00 -22.47 -36.02
CA THR A 873 -38.09 -23.40 -35.36
C THR A 873 -38.54 -23.62 -33.92
N ILE A 874 -38.73 -24.87 -33.51
CA ILE A 874 -39.23 -25.30 -32.19
C ILE A 874 -38.42 -24.73 -31.00
N ARG A 875 -37.18 -24.28 -31.24
CA ARG A 875 -36.30 -23.67 -30.24
C ARG A 875 -36.30 -22.14 -30.38
N LYS A 876 -36.84 -21.42 -29.39
CA LYS A 876 -36.65 -19.96 -29.26
C LYS A 876 -35.16 -19.64 -29.09
N ARG A 877 -34.77 -18.45 -29.55
CA ARG A 877 -33.45 -17.84 -29.35
C ARG A 877 -33.60 -16.59 -28.48
N PRO A 878 -32.55 -16.15 -27.77
CA PRO A 878 -32.59 -14.88 -27.07
C PRO A 878 -32.70 -13.73 -28.08
N GLU A 879 -33.58 -12.79 -27.77
CA GLU A 879 -33.63 -11.48 -28.43
C GLU A 879 -32.61 -10.57 -27.73
N ILE A 880 -31.80 -9.85 -28.51
CA ILE A 880 -30.73 -8.99 -28.00
C ILE A 880 -31.12 -7.56 -28.34
N ASP A 881 -31.21 -6.70 -27.32
CA ASP A 881 -31.48 -5.28 -27.49
C ASP A 881 -30.35 -4.62 -28.35
N PRO A 882 -30.68 -3.92 -29.45
CA PRO A 882 -29.71 -3.21 -30.27
C PRO A 882 -28.80 -2.25 -29.50
N MET A 883 -29.23 -1.70 -28.36
CA MET A 883 -28.43 -0.78 -27.54
C MET A 883 -27.26 -1.46 -26.80
N ILE A 884 -27.33 -2.77 -26.56
CA ILE A 884 -26.23 -3.55 -25.94
C ILE A 884 -25.43 -4.37 -26.98
N GLN A 885 -25.78 -4.28 -28.26
CA GLN A 885 -25.10 -5.02 -29.32
C GLN A 885 -23.63 -4.59 -29.46
N GLY A 886 -22.73 -5.57 -29.50
CA GLY A 886 -21.28 -5.30 -29.59
C GLY A 886 -20.61 -4.95 -28.26
N LEU A 887 -21.33 -4.90 -27.13
CA LEU A 887 -20.74 -4.65 -25.81
C LEU A 887 -19.66 -5.70 -25.41
N PRO A 888 -19.80 -7.01 -25.75
CA PRO A 888 -18.71 -7.98 -25.62
C PRO A 888 -17.53 -7.71 -26.58
N GLN A 889 -17.78 -7.15 -27.77
CA GLN A 889 -16.73 -6.82 -28.75
C GLN A 889 -15.87 -5.65 -28.23
N ALA A 890 -16.50 -4.60 -27.71
CA ALA A 890 -15.82 -3.44 -27.12
C ALA A 890 -14.97 -3.82 -25.89
N ASN A 891 -15.40 -4.83 -25.12
CA ASN A 891 -14.68 -5.35 -23.96
C ASN A 891 -13.74 -6.54 -24.29
N ASP A 892 -13.32 -6.73 -25.55
CA ASP A 892 -12.38 -7.79 -25.99
C ASP A 892 -12.73 -9.22 -25.51
N PHE A 893 -14.04 -9.50 -25.35
CA PHE A 893 -14.54 -10.71 -24.69
C PHE A 893 -14.07 -11.99 -25.38
N ARG A 894 -13.99 -11.98 -26.72
CA ARG A 894 -13.55 -13.15 -27.48
C ARG A 894 -12.11 -13.55 -27.11
N ARG A 895 -11.18 -12.59 -27.00
CA ARG A 895 -9.79 -12.88 -26.62
C ARG A 895 -9.69 -13.41 -25.20
N LYS A 896 -10.57 -12.97 -24.29
CA LYS A 896 -10.68 -13.50 -22.92
C LYS A 896 -11.10 -14.98 -22.91
N VAL A 897 -12.10 -15.35 -23.71
CA VAL A 897 -12.51 -16.76 -23.86
C VAL A 897 -11.42 -17.61 -24.54
N GLU A 898 -10.71 -17.05 -25.53
CA GLU A 898 -9.58 -17.73 -26.17
C GLU A 898 -8.39 -17.93 -25.20
N PHE A 899 -8.14 -17.00 -24.27
CA PHE A 899 -7.19 -17.14 -23.16
C PHE A 899 -7.63 -18.20 -22.15
N ILE A 900 -8.91 -18.21 -21.74
CA ILE A 900 -9.48 -19.22 -20.84
C ILE A 900 -9.35 -20.62 -21.44
N ARG A 901 -9.63 -20.78 -22.73
CA ARG A 901 -9.39 -22.03 -23.46
C ARG A 901 -7.92 -22.45 -23.43
N CYS A 902 -6.96 -21.53 -23.57
CA CYS A 902 -5.54 -21.88 -23.45
C CYS A 902 -5.19 -22.39 -22.05
N ALA A 903 -5.67 -21.73 -20.99
CA ALA A 903 -5.48 -22.17 -19.61
C ALA A 903 -6.08 -23.57 -19.34
N VAL A 904 -7.32 -23.81 -19.77
CA VAL A 904 -7.99 -25.12 -19.65
C VAL A 904 -7.25 -26.19 -20.46
N LYS A 905 -6.76 -25.85 -21.66
CA LYS A 905 -5.99 -26.77 -22.50
C LYS A 905 -4.65 -27.15 -21.87
N GLU A 906 -3.95 -26.22 -21.20
CA GLU A 906 -2.75 -26.54 -20.43
C GLU A 906 -3.07 -27.52 -19.29
N TRP A 907 -4.11 -27.25 -18.49
CA TRP A 907 -4.51 -28.14 -17.39
C TRP A 907 -4.89 -29.55 -17.86
N VAL A 908 -5.61 -29.67 -18.98
CA VAL A 908 -5.97 -30.98 -19.56
C VAL A 908 -4.75 -31.69 -20.12
N HIS A 909 -3.88 -31.00 -20.87
CA HIS A 909 -2.66 -31.57 -21.44
C HIS A 909 -1.68 -32.05 -20.37
N ASN A 910 -1.53 -31.27 -19.30
CA ASN A 910 -0.62 -31.53 -18.19
C ASN A 910 -1.23 -32.44 -17.10
N GLY A 911 -2.46 -32.96 -17.31
CA GLY A 911 -3.08 -33.97 -16.45
C GLY A 911 -3.60 -33.47 -15.09
N GLY A 912 -3.85 -32.17 -14.91
CA GLY A 912 -4.38 -31.65 -13.66
C GLY A 912 -4.63 -30.14 -13.61
N LEU A 913 -5.67 -29.77 -12.86
CA LEU A 913 -6.00 -28.38 -12.53
C LEU A 913 -4.82 -27.68 -11.84
N GLY A 914 -4.47 -26.49 -12.34
CA GLY A 914 -3.37 -25.68 -11.82
C GLY A 914 -1.99 -25.96 -12.41
N ILE A 915 -1.84 -27.04 -13.21
CA ILE A 915 -0.57 -27.39 -13.86
C ILE A 915 -0.48 -26.63 -15.20
N SER A 916 0.13 -25.45 -15.15
CA SER A 916 0.39 -24.58 -16.31
C SER A 916 1.87 -24.59 -16.67
N ASP A 917 2.23 -24.13 -17.87
CA ASP A 917 3.63 -23.83 -18.17
C ASP A 917 4.10 -22.59 -17.38
N MET A 918 5.32 -22.66 -16.86
CA MET A 918 5.95 -21.65 -15.99
C MET A 918 7.26 -21.11 -16.59
N GLU A 919 7.75 -21.66 -17.71
CA GLU A 919 8.95 -21.21 -18.43
C GLU A 919 8.76 -19.79 -18.99
N PRO A 920 9.66 -18.82 -18.69
CA PRO A 920 9.57 -17.42 -19.13
C PRO A 920 9.14 -17.14 -20.58
N LYS A 921 9.51 -18.02 -21.53
CA LYS A 921 9.23 -17.85 -22.97
C LYS A 921 7.84 -18.32 -23.40
N THR A 922 7.25 -19.28 -22.70
CA THR A 922 6.07 -20.04 -23.16
C THR A 922 4.90 -20.00 -22.17
N ARG A 923 5.15 -19.64 -20.90
CA ARG A 923 4.11 -19.46 -19.88
C ARG A 923 2.99 -18.53 -20.31
N LEU A 924 1.75 -18.94 -20.03
CA LEU A 924 0.56 -18.16 -20.37
C LEU A 924 0.56 -16.79 -19.67
N ARG A 925 0.24 -15.73 -20.42
CA ARG A 925 0.15 -14.34 -19.98
C ARG A 925 -0.99 -13.65 -20.72
N TRP A 926 -1.72 -12.74 -20.06
CA TRP A 926 -2.73 -11.93 -20.74
C TRP A 926 -2.06 -10.86 -21.61
N MET A 927 -2.49 -10.75 -22.87
CA MET A 927 -1.88 -9.89 -23.89
C MET A 927 -2.83 -8.79 -24.40
N GLY A 928 -4.09 -8.77 -23.96
CA GLY A 928 -5.07 -7.74 -24.32
C GLY A 928 -4.98 -6.49 -23.45
N TYR A 929 -6.04 -5.68 -23.50
CA TYR A 929 -6.16 -4.42 -22.75
C TYR A 929 -6.08 -4.62 -21.22
N ARG A 930 -5.63 -3.56 -20.55
CA ARG A 930 -5.50 -3.44 -19.09
C ARG A 930 -5.37 -1.97 -18.70
N GLU A 931 -5.62 -1.66 -17.44
CA GLU A 931 -5.29 -0.34 -16.92
C GLU A 931 -3.77 -0.17 -16.75
N ILE A 932 -3.25 0.98 -17.19
CA ILE A 932 -1.82 1.32 -17.19
C ILE A 932 -1.60 2.47 -16.21
N TYR A 933 -0.78 2.22 -15.19
CA TYR A 933 -0.37 3.24 -14.22
C TYR A 933 1.05 3.76 -14.55
N ASP A 934 1.24 5.05 -14.30
CA ASP A 934 2.43 5.90 -14.50
C ASP A 934 3.80 5.16 -14.50
N ASP A 935 4.45 5.08 -15.68
CA ASP A 935 5.85 4.70 -16.01
C ASP A 935 6.56 3.49 -15.36
N LYS A 936 5.96 2.81 -14.38
CA LYS A 936 6.63 1.79 -13.56
C LYS A 936 6.24 0.37 -14.00
N LYS A 937 7.23 -0.53 -14.11
CA LYS A 937 7.01 -1.94 -14.44
C LYS A 937 6.07 -2.60 -13.42
N LEU A 938 5.03 -3.27 -13.90
CA LEU A 938 4.04 -3.94 -13.08
C LEU A 938 4.59 -5.27 -12.53
N LYS A 939 4.27 -5.58 -11.27
CA LYS A 939 4.67 -6.85 -10.65
C LYS A 939 3.71 -7.97 -11.05
N HIS A 940 4.10 -8.76 -12.04
CA HIS A 940 3.36 -9.93 -12.48
C HIS A 940 3.69 -11.14 -11.58
N VAL A 941 2.66 -11.86 -11.15
CA VAL A 941 2.78 -13.04 -10.29
C VAL A 941 2.09 -14.23 -10.96
N TRP A 942 2.83 -15.30 -11.21
CA TRP A 942 2.26 -16.61 -11.55
C TRP A 942 2.23 -17.42 -10.27
N THR A 943 1.05 -17.87 -9.83
CA THR A 943 0.95 -18.68 -8.62
C THR A 943 -0.25 -19.61 -8.69
N THR A 944 -0.09 -20.82 -8.16
CA THR A 944 -1.16 -21.81 -7.99
C THR A 944 -1.35 -22.06 -6.49
N VAL A 945 -2.60 -22.20 -6.04
CA VAL A 945 -2.96 -22.65 -4.69
C VAL A 945 -4.03 -23.74 -4.81
N GLY A 946 -3.75 -24.93 -4.30
CA GLY A 946 -4.62 -26.11 -4.42
C GLY A 946 -4.45 -26.91 -5.71
N GLY A 947 -3.28 -26.83 -6.37
CA GLY A 947 -2.96 -27.63 -7.56
C GLY A 947 -2.63 -29.10 -7.24
N ARG A 948 -2.87 -30.04 -8.18
CA ARG A 948 -2.64 -31.50 -8.00
C ARG A 948 -1.23 -31.81 -7.48
N ASN A 949 -0.22 -31.12 -8.03
CA ASN A 949 1.20 -31.32 -7.72
C ASN A 949 1.77 -30.23 -6.79
N GLY A 950 0.93 -29.59 -5.97
CA GLY A 950 1.33 -28.56 -5.01
C GLY A 950 1.40 -27.12 -5.55
N ASP A 951 1.80 -26.20 -4.67
CA ASP A 951 1.65 -24.75 -4.85
C ASP A 951 2.94 -24.08 -5.36
N GLN A 952 3.05 -23.85 -6.67
CA GLN A 952 4.15 -23.09 -7.27
C GLN A 952 3.90 -21.57 -7.28
N ARG A 953 4.97 -20.77 -7.23
CA ARG A 953 4.93 -19.31 -7.41
C ARG A 953 6.19 -18.77 -8.11
N ARG A 954 6.00 -17.97 -9.16
CA ARG A 954 7.04 -17.19 -9.88
C ARG A 954 6.62 -15.72 -10.02
N VAL A 955 7.58 -14.83 -10.24
CA VAL A 955 7.36 -13.37 -10.29
C VAL A 955 8.25 -12.74 -11.36
N ALA A 956 7.70 -11.79 -12.13
CA ALA A 956 8.46 -11.00 -13.09
C ALA A 956 8.03 -9.52 -13.11
N TRP A 957 8.91 -8.64 -13.59
CA TRP A 957 8.64 -7.21 -13.76
C TRP A 957 8.26 -6.89 -15.21
N TYR A 958 6.97 -6.69 -15.45
CA TYR A 958 6.36 -6.50 -16.76
C TYR A 958 6.30 -5.03 -17.16
N ASP A 959 6.68 -4.70 -18.39
CA ASP A 959 6.37 -3.40 -18.98
C ASP A 959 5.02 -3.48 -19.73
N PRO A 960 3.95 -2.81 -19.23
CA PRO A 960 2.64 -2.86 -19.88
C PRO A 960 2.60 -2.22 -21.27
N ARG A 961 3.57 -1.37 -21.63
CA ARG A 961 3.70 -0.79 -22.98
C ARG A 961 4.32 -1.76 -23.97
N LYS A 962 4.95 -2.83 -23.49
CA LYS A 962 5.66 -3.82 -24.32
C LYS A 962 5.11 -5.23 -24.09
N PRO A 963 3.83 -5.49 -24.40
CA PRO A 963 3.19 -6.77 -24.10
C PRO A 963 3.92 -7.98 -24.68
N GLN A 964 4.58 -7.83 -25.84
CA GLN A 964 5.25 -8.93 -26.55
C GLN A 964 6.65 -9.28 -26.02
N GLU A 965 7.27 -8.48 -25.14
CA GLU A 965 8.60 -8.83 -24.61
C GLU A 965 8.52 -10.06 -23.70
N VAL A 966 9.52 -10.96 -23.81
CA VAL A 966 9.71 -12.10 -22.92
C VAL A 966 10.21 -11.58 -21.56
N ILE A 967 9.55 -11.96 -20.47
CA ILE A 967 9.94 -11.55 -19.12
C ILE A 967 10.53 -12.73 -18.36
N PHE A 968 11.78 -12.59 -17.93
CA PHE A 968 12.44 -13.52 -17.02
C PHE A 968 11.99 -13.31 -15.57
N ASP A 969 12.24 -14.30 -14.72
CA ASP A 969 11.85 -14.25 -13.31
C ASP A 969 12.78 -13.35 -12.49
N ALA A 970 12.18 -12.49 -11.66
CA ALA A 970 12.86 -11.62 -10.70
C ALA A 970 12.89 -12.21 -9.27
N GLU A 971 12.02 -13.17 -8.97
CA GLU A 971 12.08 -13.99 -7.75
C GLU A 971 12.05 -15.48 -8.13
N VAL A 972 13.09 -16.23 -7.78
CA VAL A 972 13.12 -17.70 -7.90
C VAL A 972 13.23 -18.30 -6.50
N ASN A 973 12.25 -19.12 -6.13
CA ASN A 973 12.14 -19.75 -4.80
C ASN A 973 12.23 -18.77 -3.61
N GLY A 974 11.86 -17.50 -3.81
CA GLY A 974 11.90 -16.44 -2.80
C GLY A 974 13.24 -15.71 -2.65
N LEU A 975 14.26 -16.11 -3.41
CA LEU A 975 15.49 -15.33 -3.59
C LEU A 975 15.29 -14.36 -4.76
N MET A 976 15.83 -13.14 -4.65
CA MET A 976 15.98 -12.27 -5.81
C MET A 976 17.05 -12.84 -6.75
N VAL A 977 16.83 -12.71 -8.04
CA VAL A 977 17.86 -12.92 -9.07
C VAL A 977 18.28 -11.53 -9.56
N GLU A 978 19.58 -11.27 -9.65
CA GLU A 978 20.15 -10.03 -10.17
C GLU A 978 20.09 -9.97 -11.71
#